data_AF-A0A0F9QQF3-F1
#
_entry.id   AF-A0A0F9QQF3-F1
#
_cell.length_a   1.000
_cell.length_b   1.000
_cell.length_c   1.000
_cell.angle_alpha   90.00
_cell.angle_beta   90.00
_cell.angle_gamma   90.00
#
_symmetry.space_group_name_H-M   'P 1'
#
loop_
_entity.id
_entity.type
_entity.pdbx_description
1 polymer ?
#
loop_
_entity_poly.entity_id
_entity_poly.type
_entity_poly.pdbx_seq_one_letter_code
_entity_poly.pdbx_strand_id
1 'polypeptide(L)'
;MMTQEICLDTETYSTVGVRAGNDRYMGAPNFACLLASYKASLNTPPVVWRVDEGEPIPEFLAAAVEDPGTKYVAHNAPFDRNALYYGLGIDTDIRQWQCTMAQAYAHGLPGSLETLGAVLGLPPEQQKNTEGARLIQLFCVPDRKGNRKATWRTHPGDWQQFVDYALQDAVTLFEIRKRLPTHNYVNEHLELFWIDAEINQLGFQLDMPLVEAAMKVINKNKARIDKQVEKLTDGRIKKATQREAIQTEIVGEYGLLMLDLQADTIKAILKTPVLSPNLRQLLELRLEGAMTSLAKYRRATEMIGPDGRMRYTLQYCGAQRTGRWAGRGFQPHNMVRPTLKWEFIEKEIVPAVLKGDVTPVHKNVNEACANMLRSTIIAKPGHELIVADWANIEGRILAWLAGEKWKLEGYRMYDAGLGPDSYVALYARSFGIAPEDVTDAQRQMGKGEDLSMGYGGGVGAFVNVAHTYGLDLDELGRVVPDLVEPGVLNRAESRWERAFVRGEDSGLEPEVFIACDSLKQVWRRQHPATTQLWWDVERAVKMALRNPGSLYQVARCKIWYAGAWLIIELPSGRRLLYAKPQIKIVFEEDEETGEEKARDYISYMAANAKQWRRERSYGGKFVENIDQAIGNDFLRASLIELKRLGWRTVLHVHDDIANEEPKGERTLDELIEVMNRELPWSKGMPLAAAGYVSPRYRKD
;
A
#
# COMPACT_ATOMS: atom_id res chain seq x y z
N MET A 1 10.24 24.44 -32.39
CA MET A 1 9.34 23.42 -32.96
C MET A 1 8.21 23.20 -31.97
N MET A 2 6.95 23.20 -32.42
CA MET A 2 5.84 22.84 -31.52
C MET A 2 6.01 21.38 -31.11
N THR A 3 6.01 21.12 -29.81
CA THR A 3 6.15 19.77 -29.26
C THR A 3 4.91 18.95 -29.63
N GLN A 4 5.09 17.83 -30.33
CA GLN A 4 3.99 16.97 -30.77
C GLN A 4 3.55 16.04 -29.62
N GLU A 5 2.28 16.08 -29.21
CA GLU A 5 1.71 15.16 -28.20
C GLU A 5 0.85 14.11 -28.91
N ILE A 6 1.00 12.83 -28.54
CA ILE A 6 0.28 11.70 -29.13
C ILE A 6 -0.34 10.88 -28.01
N CYS A 7 -1.67 10.83 -27.94
CA CYS A 7 -2.38 9.87 -27.12
C CYS A 7 -2.41 8.52 -27.84
N LEU A 8 -1.85 7.48 -27.24
CA LEU A 8 -1.66 6.16 -27.83
C LEU A 8 -2.22 5.07 -26.91
N ASP A 9 -2.77 4.04 -27.53
CA ASP A 9 -3.27 2.83 -26.86
C ASP A 9 -2.93 1.59 -27.71
N THR A 10 -2.63 0.48 -27.05
CA THR A 10 -2.24 -0.77 -27.71
C THR A 10 -3.11 -1.94 -27.30
N GLU A 11 -3.48 -2.73 -28.30
CA GLU A 11 -4.15 -4.01 -28.09
C GLU A 11 -3.17 -5.15 -28.36
N THR A 12 -3.07 -6.09 -27.44
CA THR A 12 -1.96 -7.06 -27.42
C THR A 12 -2.43 -8.49 -27.15
N TYR A 13 -1.68 -9.46 -27.67
CA TYR A 13 -1.92 -10.88 -27.47
C TYR A 13 -0.69 -11.54 -26.85
N SER A 14 -0.92 -12.52 -25.96
CA SER A 14 0.13 -13.39 -25.41
C SER A 14 -0.47 -14.71 -24.95
N THR A 15 0.31 -15.79 -24.96
CA THR A 15 -0.10 -17.06 -24.31
C THR A 15 -0.06 -16.95 -22.79
N VAL A 16 0.76 -16.04 -22.28
CA VAL A 16 0.85 -15.73 -20.86
C VAL A 16 -0.25 -14.73 -20.53
N GLY A 17 -0.95 -14.91 -19.40
CA GLY A 17 -1.94 -13.94 -18.97
C GLY A 17 -1.29 -12.69 -18.37
N VAL A 18 -1.88 -11.51 -18.53
CA VAL A 18 -1.40 -10.24 -17.92
C VAL A 18 -1.25 -10.33 -16.40
N ARG A 19 -1.97 -11.25 -15.76
CA ARG A 19 -1.79 -11.57 -14.34
C ARG A 19 -0.42 -12.15 -14.04
N ALA A 20 0.40 -12.57 -14.99
CA ALA A 20 1.79 -12.95 -14.74
C ALA A 20 2.73 -11.72 -14.62
N GLY A 21 2.21 -10.50 -14.72
CA GLY A 21 3.03 -9.28 -14.72
C GLY A 21 3.49 -8.91 -16.13
N ASN A 22 3.73 -7.60 -16.34
CA ASN A 22 4.01 -7.05 -17.67
C ASN A 22 5.25 -7.67 -18.32
N ASP A 23 6.33 -7.85 -17.54
CA ASP A 23 7.61 -8.37 -18.05
C ASP A 23 7.45 -9.79 -18.63
N ARG A 24 6.81 -10.70 -17.89
CA ARG A 24 6.56 -12.07 -18.37
C ARG A 24 5.48 -12.15 -19.45
N TYR A 25 4.47 -11.27 -19.37
CA TYR A 25 3.41 -11.18 -20.37
C TYR A 25 3.98 -10.83 -21.75
N MET A 26 4.85 -9.81 -21.80
CA MET A 26 5.45 -9.27 -23.03
C MET A 26 6.68 -10.03 -23.47
N GLY A 27 7.44 -10.62 -22.54
CA GLY A 27 8.57 -11.50 -22.84
C GLY A 27 8.18 -12.89 -23.33
N ALA A 28 6.88 -13.19 -23.47
CA ALA A 28 6.42 -14.46 -24.02
C ALA A 28 6.82 -14.56 -25.51
N PRO A 29 7.30 -15.73 -26.00
CA PRO A 29 7.75 -15.86 -27.39
C PRO A 29 6.69 -15.55 -28.46
N ASN A 30 5.41 -15.60 -28.09
CA ASN A 30 4.28 -15.35 -28.98
C ASN A 30 3.57 -14.02 -28.68
N PHE A 31 4.18 -13.15 -27.89
CA PHE A 31 3.65 -11.81 -27.67
C PHE A 31 3.52 -11.09 -29.01
N ALA A 32 2.39 -10.42 -29.23
CA ALA A 32 2.14 -9.65 -30.43
C ALA A 32 1.35 -8.38 -30.09
N CYS A 33 1.77 -7.25 -30.64
CA CYS A 33 0.92 -6.07 -30.74
C CYS A 33 -0.05 -6.29 -31.90
N LEU A 34 -1.35 -6.26 -31.62
CA LEU A 34 -2.40 -6.54 -32.59
C LEU A 34 -2.84 -5.25 -33.31
N LEU A 35 -3.12 -4.22 -32.52
CA LEU A 35 -3.51 -2.88 -32.96
C LEU A 35 -2.74 -1.84 -32.15
N ALA A 36 -2.41 -0.72 -32.79
CA ALA A 36 -2.01 0.49 -32.10
C ALA A 36 -2.91 1.64 -32.57
N SER A 37 -3.64 2.26 -31.65
CA SER A 37 -4.50 3.40 -31.96
C SER A 37 -3.90 4.68 -31.40
N TYR A 38 -4.08 5.79 -32.10
CA TYR A 38 -3.57 7.07 -31.62
C TYR A 38 -4.39 8.28 -32.08
N LYS A 39 -4.30 9.36 -31.29
CA LYS A 39 -4.82 10.69 -31.61
C LYS A 39 -3.83 11.76 -31.15
N ALA A 40 -3.39 12.60 -32.08
CA ALA A 40 -2.36 13.62 -31.80
C ALA A 40 -2.93 15.01 -31.51
N SER A 41 -4.05 15.38 -32.13
CA SER A 41 -4.65 16.71 -31.93
C SER A 41 -6.17 16.69 -32.05
N LEU A 42 -6.78 17.83 -31.69
CA LEU A 42 -8.21 18.08 -31.88
C LEU A 42 -8.60 17.96 -33.35
N ASN A 43 -7.75 18.45 -34.26
CA ASN A 43 -8.07 18.59 -35.68
C ASN A 43 -7.67 17.36 -36.52
N THR A 44 -6.95 16.40 -35.94
CA THR A 44 -6.60 15.14 -36.61
C THR A 44 -7.58 14.05 -36.21
N PRO A 45 -8.13 13.28 -37.17
CA PRO A 45 -8.93 12.10 -36.84
C PRO A 45 -8.06 11.10 -36.06
N PRO A 46 -8.66 10.29 -35.16
CA PRO A 46 -7.94 9.16 -34.57
C PRO A 46 -7.60 8.15 -35.67
N VAL A 47 -6.48 7.46 -35.51
CA VAL A 47 -5.96 6.47 -36.46
C VAL A 47 -5.79 5.15 -35.73
N VAL A 48 -6.08 4.03 -36.41
CA VAL A 48 -5.73 2.69 -35.93
C VAL A 48 -4.77 2.08 -36.94
N TRP A 49 -3.60 1.68 -36.47
CA TRP A 49 -2.65 0.87 -37.20
C TRP A 49 -2.96 -0.61 -36.96
N ARG A 50 -3.32 -1.35 -38.02
CA ARG A 50 -3.67 -2.78 -37.95
C ARG A 50 -2.41 -3.63 -38.11
N VAL A 51 -1.60 -3.65 -37.06
CA VAL A 51 -0.31 -4.37 -37.01
C VAL A 51 -0.48 -5.84 -37.43
N ASP A 52 -1.47 -6.54 -36.87
CA ASP A 52 -1.70 -7.98 -37.14
C ASP A 52 -2.15 -8.28 -38.58
N GLU A 53 -2.60 -7.26 -39.33
CA GLU A 53 -2.90 -7.36 -40.76
C GLU A 53 -1.64 -7.21 -41.64
N GLY A 54 -0.51 -6.82 -41.05
CA GLY A 54 0.75 -6.58 -41.76
C GLY A 54 0.85 -5.18 -42.38
N GLU A 55 0.03 -4.23 -41.92
CA GLU A 55 0.13 -2.83 -42.36
C GLU A 55 1.48 -2.23 -41.97
N PRO A 56 2.12 -1.41 -42.85
CA PRO A 56 3.31 -0.68 -42.47
C PRO A 56 2.99 0.36 -41.38
N ILE A 57 4.02 0.76 -40.63
CA ILE A 57 3.89 1.85 -39.65
C ILE A 57 3.35 3.12 -40.34
N PRO A 58 2.32 3.79 -39.78
CA PRO A 58 1.83 5.04 -40.34
C PRO A 58 2.94 6.10 -40.37
N GLU A 59 3.06 6.81 -41.49
CA GLU A 59 4.13 7.81 -41.73
C GLU A 59 4.25 8.83 -40.59
N PHE A 60 3.12 9.29 -40.07
CA PHE A 60 3.07 10.20 -38.93
C PHE A 60 3.70 9.60 -37.66
N LEU A 61 3.43 8.33 -37.37
CA LEU A 61 3.98 7.65 -36.21
C LEU A 61 5.47 7.34 -36.40
N ALA A 62 5.88 6.98 -37.62
CA ALA A 62 7.28 6.78 -37.97
C ALA A 62 8.10 8.05 -37.73
N ALA A 63 7.63 9.20 -38.25
CA ALA A 63 8.28 10.49 -38.01
C ALA A 63 8.29 10.87 -36.52
N ALA A 64 7.22 10.55 -35.78
CA ALA A 64 7.14 10.83 -34.35
C ALA A 64 8.15 10.01 -33.52
N VAL A 65 8.37 8.75 -33.89
CA VAL A 65 9.37 7.87 -33.25
C VAL A 65 10.79 8.40 -33.43
N GLU A 66 11.09 9.01 -34.57
CA GLU A 66 12.40 9.61 -34.84
C GLU A 66 12.60 10.97 -34.16
N ASP A 67 11.53 11.67 -33.79
CA ASP A 67 11.60 12.97 -33.12
C ASP A 67 11.75 12.81 -31.58
N PRO A 68 12.92 13.15 -30.99
CA PRO A 68 13.11 13.12 -29.53
C PRO A 68 12.22 14.14 -28.79
N GLY A 69 11.66 15.12 -29.50
CA GLY A 69 10.68 16.07 -28.99
C GLY A 69 9.27 15.52 -28.86
N THR A 70 8.96 14.35 -29.42
CA THR A 70 7.63 13.75 -29.32
C THR A 70 7.29 13.42 -27.86
N LYS A 71 6.05 13.72 -27.47
CA LYS A 71 5.45 13.33 -26.19
C LYS A 71 4.38 12.28 -26.41
N TYR A 72 4.54 11.12 -25.79
CA TYR A 72 3.54 10.05 -25.80
C TYR A 72 2.70 10.12 -24.52
N VAL A 73 1.40 9.89 -24.67
CA VAL A 73 0.44 9.84 -23.56
C VAL A 73 -0.32 8.54 -23.68
N ALA A 74 -0.37 7.76 -22.59
CA ALA A 74 -1.11 6.50 -22.57
C ALA A 74 -1.81 6.30 -21.22
N HIS A 75 -2.82 5.42 -21.18
CA HIS A 75 -3.49 5.05 -19.93
C HIS A 75 -2.89 3.77 -19.36
N ASN A 76 -1.87 3.91 -18.50
CA ASN A 76 -0.89 2.87 -18.13
C ASN A 76 0.34 2.85 -19.06
N ALA A 77 0.93 4.03 -19.29
CA ALA A 77 2.04 4.22 -20.25
C ALA A 77 3.20 3.21 -20.20
N PRO A 78 3.68 2.70 -19.05
CA PRO A 78 4.71 1.66 -19.05
C PRO A 78 4.28 0.39 -19.81
N PHE A 79 2.99 0.06 -19.83
CA PHE A 79 2.46 -1.06 -20.60
C PHE A 79 2.56 -0.77 -22.10
N ASP A 80 1.98 0.33 -22.59
CA ASP A 80 1.97 0.65 -24.02
C ASP A 80 3.38 0.87 -24.57
N ARG A 81 4.25 1.56 -23.82
CA ARG A 81 5.67 1.71 -24.19
C ARG A 81 6.34 0.35 -24.39
N ASN A 82 6.13 -0.57 -23.44
CA ASN A 82 6.72 -1.89 -23.54
C ASN A 82 6.08 -2.72 -24.66
N ALA A 83 4.78 -2.55 -24.93
CA ALA A 83 4.12 -3.22 -26.04
C ALA A 83 4.72 -2.78 -27.39
N LEU A 84 5.03 -1.49 -27.56
CA LEU A 84 5.74 -0.98 -28.73
C LEU A 84 7.16 -1.58 -28.84
N TYR A 85 7.89 -1.65 -27.73
CA TYR A 85 9.23 -2.23 -27.72
C TYR A 85 9.23 -3.74 -28.04
N TYR A 86 8.52 -4.54 -27.25
CA TYR A 86 8.52 -6.00 -27.41
C TYR A 86 7.77 -6.48 -28.65
N GLY A 87 6.71 -5.78 -29.04
CA GLY A 87 5.84 -6.19 -30.14
C GLY A 87 6.30 -5.67 -31.50
N LEU A 88 6.94 -4.50 -31.54
CA LEU A 88 7.22 -3.77 -32.79
C LEU A 88 8.70 -3.34 -32.92
N GLY A 89 9.53 -3.54 -31.91
CA GLY A 89 10.93 -3.09 -31.90
C GLY A 89 11.09 -1.57 -31.79
N ILE A 90 10.04 -0.85 -31.41
CA ILE A 90 10.06 0.61 -31.28
C ILE A 90 10.49 0.97 -29.86
N ASP A 91 11.75 1.35 -29.70
CA ASP A 91 12.30 1.83 -28.42
C ASP A 91 12.20 3.35 -28.32
N THR A 92 11.63 3.84 -27.22
CA THR A 92 11.41 5.27 -26.95
C THR A 92 11.87 5.61 -25.54
N ASP A 93 12.38 6.81 -25.32
CA ASP A 93 12.81 7.23 -23.97
C ASP A 93 11.57 7.38 -23.07
N ILE A 94 11.59 6.79 -21.87
CA ILE A 94 10.52 6.93 -20.87
C ILE A 94 10.20 8.40 -20.54
N ARG A 95 11.16 9.32 -20.69
CA ARG A 95 10.98 10.76 -20.49
C ARG A 95 10.07 11.42 -21.53
N GLN A 96 9.83 10.74 -22.65
CA GLN A 96 8.84 11.17 -23.64
C GLN A 96 7.41 10.81 -23.20
N TRP A 97 7.24 9.94 -22.19
CA TRP A 97 5.93 9.40 -21.81
C TRP A 97 5.28 10.10 -20.63
N GLN A 98 3.97 10.24 -20.72
CA GLN A 98 3.07 10.64 -19.65
C GLN A 98 1.95 9.61 -19.50
N CYS A 99 1.45 9.42 -18.28
CA CYS A 99 0.47 8.40 -17.96
C CYS A 99 -0.78 9.01 -17.34
N THR A 100 -1.93 8.94 -18.01
CA THR A 100 -3.18 9.51 -17.49
C THR A 100 -3.68 8.76 -16.25
N MET A 101 -3.38 7.47 -16.10
CA MET A 101 -3.65 6.72 -14.87
C MET A 101 -2.80 7.23 -13.70
N ALA A 102 -1.49 7.43 -13.91
CA ALA A 102 -0.58 7.97 -12.90
C ALA A 102 -0.98 9.42 -12.52
N GLN A 103 -1.35 10.23 -13.51
CA GLN A 103 -1.87 11.58 -13.32
C GLN A 103 -3.15 11.57 -12.49
N ALA A 104 -4.11 10.68 -12.79
CA ALA A 104 -5.33 10.54 -12.00
C ALA A 104 -5.01 10.16 -10.54
N TYR A 105 -4.15 9.17 -10.31
CA TYR A 105 -3.73 8.75 -8.98
C TYR A 105 -3.05 9.87 -8.19
N ALA A 106 -2.19 10.67 -8.83
CA ALA A 106 -1.56 11.83 -8.22
C ALA A 106 -2.55 12.91 -7.76
N HIS A 107 -3.80 12.87 -8.24
CA HIS A 107 -4.85 13.83 -7.92
C HIS A 107 -6.04 13.21 -7.16
N GLY A 108 -5.89 12.01 -6.60
CA GLY A 108 -6.96 11.39 -5.80
C GLY A 108 -8.12 10.82 -6.64
N LEU A 109 -7.96 10.70 -7.96
CA LEU A 109 -8.98 10.26 -8.92
C LEU A 109 -8.88 8.74 -9.20
N PRO A 110 -9.98 8.08 -9.63
CA PRO A 110 -9.97 6.66 -9.99
C PRO A 110 -9.05 6.38 -11.17
N GLY A 111 -8.47 5.18 -11.21
CA GLY A 111 -7.46 4.82 -12.21
C GLY A 111 -7.94 4.01 -13.41
N SER A 112 -9.22 3.66 -13.49
CA SER A 112 -9.78 3.03 -14.69
C SER A 112 -10.25 4.09 -15.67
N LEU A 113 -9.95 3.91 -16.96
CA LEU A 113 -10.34 4.82 -18.03
C LEU A 113 -11.85 5.10 -18.04
N GLU A 114 -12.67 4.04 -17.90
CA GLU A 114 -14.13 4.10 -17.84
C GLU A 114 -14.63 4.99 -16.69
N THR A 115 -14.23 4.66 -15.45
CA THR A 115 -14.68 5.40 -14.27
C THR A 115 -14.15 6.83 -14.29
N LEU A 116 -12.94 7.05 -14.81
CA LEU A 116 -12.36 8.37 -14.93
C LEU A 116 -13.12 9.23 -15.95
N GLY A 117 -13.51 8.66 -17.09
CA GLY A 117 -14.36 9.32 -18.08
C GLY A 117 -15.69 9.80 -17.48
N ALA A 118 -16.36 8.92 -16.73
CA ALA A 118 -17.60 9.26 -16.01
C ALA A 118 -17.38 10.35 -14.94
N VAL A 119 -16.31 10.25 -14.13
CA VAL A 119 -16.00 11.22 -13.08
C VAL A 119 -15.67 12.60 -13.64
N LEU A 120 -15.00 12.66 -14.79
CA LEU A 120 -14.66 13.90 -15.50
C LEU A 120 -15.80 14.43 -16.38
N GLY A 121 -16.94 13.74 -16.42
CA GLY A 121 -18.14 14.20 -17.13
C GLY A 121 -18.02 14.13 -18.65
N LEU A 122 -17.34 13.12 -19.19
CA LEU A 122 -17.34 12.88 -20.64
C LEU A 122 -18.77 12.52 -21.09
N PRO A 123 -19.26 13.09 -22.21
CA PRO A 123 -20.56 12.72 -22.77
C PRO A 123 -20.52 11.27 -23.30
N PRO A 124 -21.68 10.57 -23.42
CA PRO A 124 -21.74 9.14 -23.72
C PRO A 124 -20.91 8.71 -24.95
N GLU A 125 -20.90 9.52 -26.01
CA GLU A 125 -20.16 9.26 -27.25
C GLU A 125 -18.63 9.38 -27.11
N GLN A 126 -18.13 9.98 -26.03
CA GLN A 126 -16.71 10.07 -25.70
C GLN A 126 -16.30 9.08 -24.60
N GLN A 127 -17.23 8.29 -24.08
CA GLN A 127 -16.93 7.30 -23.07
C GLN A 127 -16.42 6.00 -23.72
N LYS A 128 -15.77 5.18 -22.89
CA LYS A 128 -15.33 3.84 -23.27
C LYS A 128 -16.54 2.95 -23.58
N ASN A 129 -16.44 2.18 -24.67
CA ASN A 129 -17.47 1.23 -25.05
C ASN A 129 -17.45 -0.02 -24.14
N THR A 130 -18.61 -0.38 -23.58
CA THR A 130 -18.77 -1.50 -22.64
C THR A 130 -18.71 -2.88 -23.32
N GLU A 131 -18.94 -2.97 -24.63
CA GLU A 131 -18.88 -4.23 -25.40
C GLU A 131 -17.44 -4.72 -25.67
N GLY A 132 -16.43 -3.87 -25.44
CA GLY A 132 -15.02 -4.18 -25.67
C GLY A 132 -14.51 -5.39 -24.88
N ALA A 133 -15.09 -5.68 -23.70
CA ALA A 133 -14.68 -6.81 -22.87
C ALA A 133 -14.81 -8.16 -23.60
N ARG A 134 -15.84 -8.34 -24.42
CA ARG A 134 -16.03 -9.56 -25.24
C ARG A 134 -14.93 -9.68 -26.29
N LEU A 135 -14.61 -8.57 -26.97
CA LEU A 135 -13.62 -8.52 -28.05
C LEU A 135 -12.20 -8.75 -27.53
N ILE A 136 -11.84 -8.18 -26.37
CA ILE A 136 -10.58 -8.47 -25.67
C ILE A 136 -10.46 -9.96 -25.36
N GLN A 137 -11.52 -10.59 -24.83
CA GLN A 137 -11.50 -12.03 -24.56
C GLN A 137 -11.38 -12.88 -25.82
N LEU A 138 -11.87 -12.39 -26.96
CA LEU A 138 -11.85 -13.09 -28.24
C LEU A 138 -10.49 -12.99 -28.93
N PHE A 139 -9.90 -11.80 -29.01
CA PHE A 139 -8.67 -11.56 -29.79
C PHE A 139 -7.38 -11.55 -28.94
N CYS A 140 -7.44 -11.06 -27.71
CA CYS A 140 -6.24 -10.84 -26.87
C CYS A 140 -5.94 -12.01 -25.91
N VAL A 141 -6.91 -12.90 -25.67
CA VAL A 141 -6.79 -14.00 -24.71
C VAL A 141 -6.81 -15.36 -25.42
N PRO A 142 -5.82 -16.23 -25.19
CA PRO A 142 -5.73 -17.53 -25.87
C PRO A 142 -6.84 -18.49 -25.44
N ASP A 143 -7.07 -19.53 -26.25
CA ASP A 143 -7.88 -20.68 -25.85
C ASP A 143 -7.15 -21.54 -24.79
N ARG A 144 -7.81 -22.61 -24.32
CA ARG A 144 -7.21 -23.52 -23.31
C ARG A 144 -5.96 -24.26 -23.79
N LYS A 145 -5.72 -24.31 -25.11
CA LYS A 145 -4.56 -24.94 -25.74
C LYS A 145 -3.44 -23.93 -26.03
N GLY A 146 -3.64 -22.65 -25.72
CA GLY A 146 -2.69 -21.58 -25.99
C GLY A 146 -2.79 -20.99 -27.41
N ASN A 147 -3.79 -21.36 -28.20
CA ASN A 147 -3.96 -20.85 -29.57
C ASN A 147 -4.78 -19.55 -29.58
N ARG A 148 -4.68 -18.78 -30.67
CA ARG A 148 -5.61 -17.67 -30.93
C ARG A 148 -7.02 -18.21 -31.15
N LYS A 149 -8.01 -17.67 -30.45
CA LYS A 149 -9.43 -18.04 -30.66
C LYS A 149 -9.97 -17.47 -31.97
N ALA A 150 -9.54 -16.26 -32.30
CA ALA A 150 -9.94 -15.53 -33.49
C ALA A 150 -8.79 -14.67 -34.04
N THR A 151 -8.89 -14.35 -35.33
CA THR A 151 -8.00 -13.45 -36.07
C THR A 151 -8.85 -12.58 -36.98
N TRP A 152 -8.27 -11.54 -37.56
CA TRP A 152 -8.93 -10.71 -38.57
C TRP A 152 -9.42 -11.52 -39.79
N ARG A 153 -8.76 -12.65 -40.11
CA ARG A 153 -9.16 -13.56 -41.20
C ARG A 153 -10.35 -14.45 -40.85
N THR A 154 -10.42 -14.91 -39.60
CA THR A 154 -11.44 -15.89 -39.18
C THR A 154 -12.72 -15.22 -38.70
N HIS A 155 -12.63 -14.01 -38.14
CA HIS A 155 -13.77 -13.26 -37.59
C HIS A 155 -13.73 -11.79 -38.04
N PRO A 156 -13.83 -11.50 -39.36
CA PRO A 156 -13.64 -10.14 -39.88
C PRO A 156 -14.66 -9.12 -39.35
N GLY A 157 -15.91 -9.54 -39.08
CA GLY A 157 -16.94 -8.66 -38.51
C GLY A 157 -16.64 -8.24 -37.06
N ASP A 158 -16.28 -9.20 -36.21
CA ASP A 158 -15.85 -8.90 -34.82
C ASP A 158 -14.53 -8.11 -34.82
N TRP A 159 -13.64 -8.38 -35.78
CA TRP A 159 -12.38 -7.65 -35.90
C TRP A 159 -12.58 -6.18 -36.24
N GLN A 160 -13.52 -5.86 -37.14
CA GLN A 160 -13.86 -4.46 -37.41
C GLN A 160 -14.43 -3.76 -36.17
N GLN A 161 -15.28 -4.45 -35.39
CA GLN A 161 -15.75 -3.90 -34.09
C GLN A 161 -14.59 -3.69 -33.11
N PHE A 162 -13.56 -4.54 -33.16
CA PHE A 162 -12.37 -4.42 -32.32
C PHE A 162 -11.50 -3.23 -32.71
N VAL A 163 -11.36 -2.96 -34.02
CA VAL A 163 -10.73 -1.75 -34.54
C VAL A 163 -11.49 -0.50 -34.11
N ASP A 164 -12.82 -0.49 -34.24
CA ASP A 164 -13.66 0.65 -33.83
C ASP A 164 -13.57 0.90 -32.32
N TYR A 165 -13.50 -0.16 -31.53
CA TYR A 165 -13.27 -0.09 -30.08
C TYR A 165 -11.91 0.53 -29.74
N ALA A 166 -10.81 0.09 -30.37
CA ALA A 166 -9.47 0.64 -30.15
C ALA A 166 -9.40 2.13 -30.54
N LEU A 167 -10.11 2.53 -31.61
CA LEU A 167 -10.25 3.93 -32.02
C LEU A 167 -10.96 4.77 -30.94
N GLN A 168 -12.05 4.24 -30.38
CA GLN A 168 -12.83 4.91 -29.33
C GLN A 168 -12.02 5.08 -28.03
N ASP A 169 -11.20 4.11 -27.65
CA ASP A 169 -10.35 4.22 -26.47
C ASP A 169 -9.29 5.33 -26.63
N ALA A 170 -8.69 5.48 -27.83
CA ALA A 170 -7.80 6.61 -28.12
C ALA A 170 -8.50 7.98 -28.03
N VAL A 171 -9.75 8.08 -28.50
CA VAL A 171 -10.57 9.30 -28.35
C VAL A 171 -10.86 9.59 -26.87
N THR A 172 -11.28 8.56 -26.13
CA THR A 172 -11.59 8.65 -24.69
C THR A 172 -10.36 9.11 -23.90
N LEU A 173 -9.20 8.50 -24.17
CA LEU A 173 -7.91 8.87 -23.58
C LEU A 173 -7.56 10.35 -23.86
N PHE A 174 -7.69 10.79 -25.11
CA PHE A 174 -7.41 12.17 -25.50
C PHE A 174 -8.32 13.17 -24.77
N GLU A 175 -9.62 12.86 -24.66
CA GLU A 175 -10.59 13.73 -23.97
C GLU A 175 -10.39 13.75 -22.45
N ILE A 176 -9.98 12.63 -21.85
CA ILE A 176 -9.57 12.57 -20.44
C ILE A 176 -8.31 13.40 -20.21
N ARG A 177 -7.28 13.23 -21.05
CA ARG A 177 -6.02 13.98 -20.97
C ARG A 177 -6.24 15.49 -20.92
N LYS A 178 -7.14 16.02 -21.74
CA LYS A 178 -7.52 17.44 -21.74
C LYS A 178 -8.16 17.95 -20.43
N ARG A 179 -8.82 17.08 -19.68
CA ARG A 179 -9.60 17.43 -18.48
C ARG A 179 -8.87 17.14 -17.17
N LEU A 180 -7.82 16.34 -17.21
CA LEU A 180 -7.08 15.98 -16.01
C LEU A 180 -6.33 17.18 -15.42
N PRO A 181 -6.40 17.37 -14.08
CA PRO A 181 -5.58 18.38 -13.41
C PRO A 181 -4.08 18.04 -13.55
N THR A 182 -3.24 19.08 -13.59
CA THR A 182 -1.80 18.95 -13.90
C THR A 182 -0.89 19.24 -12.72
N HIS A 183 -1.34 19.93 -11.67
CA HIS A 183 -0.48 20.46 -10.60
C HIS A 183 0.44 19.42 -9.96
N ASN A 184 -0.07 18.22 -9.64
CA ASN A 184 0.73 17.13 -9.06
C ASN A 184 1.38 16.22 -10.11
N TYR A 185 1.50 16.66 -11.36
CA TYR A 185 1.98 15.84 -12.48
C TYR A 185 2.72 16.66 -13.55
N VAL A 186 3.47 17.67 -13.10
CA VAL A 186 4.37 18.50 -13.91
C VAL A 186 5.71 18.65 -13.19
N ASN A 187 6.75 19.07 -13.91
CA ASN A 187 8.09 19.31 -13.37
C ASN A 187 8.62 18.08 -12.58
N GLU A 188 9.12 18.27 -11.36
CA GLU A 188 9.61 17.20 -10.48
C GLU A 188 8.58 16.08 -10.22
N HIS A 189 7.28 16.38 -10.25
CA HIS A 189 6.25 15.37 -10.06
C HIS A 189 6.09 14.43 -11.26
N LEU A 190 6.39 14.92 -12.46
CA LEU A 190 6.48 14.11 -13.66
C LEU A 190 7.82 13.36 -13.71
N GLU A 191 8.91 14.00 -13.30
CA GLU A 191 10.22 13.33 -13.13
C GLU A 191 10.12 12.11 -12.20
N LEU A 192 9.38 12.23 -11.09
CA LEU A 192 9.12 11.12 -10.18
C LEU A 192 8.36 9.95 -10.83
N PHE A 193 7.48 10.21 -11.79
CA PHE A 193 6.83 9.14 -12.55
C PHE A 193 7.84 8.43 -13.47
N TRP A 194 8.78 9.17 -14.07
CA TRP A 194 9.86 8.55 -14.84
C TRP A 194 10.80 7.73 -13.96
N ILE A 195 11.17 8.25 -12.78
CA ILE A 195 11.96 7.50 -11.80
C ILE A 195 11.23 6.22 -11.37
N ASP A 196 9.93 6.27 -11.08
CA ASP A 196 9.12 5.08 -10.79
C ASP A 196 9.16 4.06 -11.93
N ALA A 197 9.05 4.50 -13.18
CA ALA A 197 9.10 3.62 -14.34
C ALA A 197 10.49 2.98 -14.52
N GLU A 198 11.57 3.74 -14.28
CA GLU A 198 12.94 3.24 -14.30
C GLU A 198 13.20 2.22 -13.17
N ILE A 199 12.75 2.50 -11.94
CA ILE A 199 12.85 1.56 -10.81
C ILE A 199 12.09 0.27 -11.14
N ASN A 200 10.87 0.39 -11.68
CA ASN A 200 10.07 -0.77 -12.06
C ASN A 200 10.70 -1.58 -13.20
N GLN A 201 11.37 -0.93 -14.16
CA GLN A 201 12.11 -1.59 -15.25
C GLN A 201 13.40 -2.23 -14.76
N LEU A 202 14.08 -1.64 -13.76
CA LEU A 202 15.25 -2.25 -13.15
C LEU A 202 14.84 -3.48 -12.32
N GLY A 203 13.81 -3.35 -11.48
CA GLY A 203 13.34 -4.41 -10.58
C GLY A 203 14.42 -4.86 -9.58
N PHE A 204 14.16 -5.97 -8.87
CA PHE A 204 15.11 -6.58 -7.94
C PHE A 204 15.33 -8.06 -8.27
N GLN A 205 16.51 -8.60 -7.93
CA GLN A 205 16.84 -10.00 -8.16
C GLN A 205 16.18 -10.91 -7.11
N LEU A 206 15.63 -12.05 -7.55
CA LEU A 206 15.22 -13.12 -6.65
C LEU A 206 16.22 -14.28 -6.62
N ASP A 207 16.40 -14.86 -5.44
CA ASP A 207 17.04 -16.15 -5.22
C ASP A 207 16.06 -17.26 -5.60
N MET A 208 15.99 -17.56 -6.90
CA MET A 208 15.08 -18.59 -7.41
C MET A 208 15.34 -19.99 -6.83
N PRO A 209 16.60 -20.45 -6.63
CA PRO A 209 16.86 -21.69 -5.90
C PRO A 209 16.21 -21.73 -4.51
N LEU A 210 16.30 -20.63 -3.74
CA LEU A 210 15.65 -20.53 -2.44
C LEU A 210 14.12 -20.53 -2.54
N VAL A 211 13.55 -19.78 -3.49
CA VAL A 211 12.10 -19.73 -3.74
C VAL A 211 11.55 -21.11 -4.09
N GLU A 212 12.23 -21.85 -4.95
CA GLU A 212 11.84 -23.21 -5.36
C GLU A 212 11.98 -24.21 -4.21
N ALA A 213 13.05 -24.13 -3.42
CA ALA A 213 13.24 -24.95 -2.23
C ALA A 213 12.14 -24.69 -1.19
N ALA A 214 11.82 -23.42 -0.94
CA ALA A 214 10.72 -23.03 -0.06
C ALA A 214 9.37 -23.58 -0.56
N MET A 215 9.06 -23.47 -1.86
CA MET A 215 7.84 -24.04 -2.44
C MET A 215 7.75 -25.56 -2.24
N LYS A 216 8.84 -26.30 -2.39
CA LYS A 216 8.88 -27.75 -2.13
C LYS A 216 8.57 -28.07 -0.66
N VAL A 217 9.23 -27.37 0.26
CA VAL A 217 9.04 -27.52 1.71
C VAL A 217 7.61 -27.17 2.13
N ILE A 218 7.06 -26.05 1.63
CA ILE A 218 5.69 -25.59 1.89
C ILE A 218 4.67 -26.61 1.37
N ASN A 219 4.83 -27.12 0.14
CA ASN A 219 3.89 -28.08 -0.43
C ASN A 219 3.93 -29.43 0.31
N LYS A 220 5.12 -29.90 0.72
CA LYS A 220 5.28 -31.10 1.57
C LYS A 220 4.56 -30.90 2.92
N ASN A 221 4.75 -29.74 3.54
CA ASN A 221 4.09 -29.43 4.81
C ASN A 221 2.56 -29.30 4.66
N LYS A 222 2.08 -28.68 3.58
CA LYS A 222 0.65 -28.61 3.27
C LYS A 222 0.02 -29.99 3.17
N ALA A 223 0.65 -30.91 2.45
CA ALA A 223 0.17 -32.29 2.35
C ALA A 223 0.14 -33.00 3.71
N ARG A 224 1.15 -32.76 4.57
CA ARG A 224 1.18 -33.26 5.95
C ARG A 224 0.01 -32.72 6.77
N ILE A 225 -0.23 -31.42 6.75
CA ILE A 225 -1.32 -30.75 7.48
C ILE A 225 -2.67 -31.29 7.01
N ASP A 226 -2.90 -31.32 5.70
CA ASP A 226 -4.17 -31.78 5.13
C ASP A 226 -4.45 -33.25 5.53
N LYS A 227 -3.42 -34.13 5.53
CA LYS A 227 -3.53 -35.52 6.01
C LYS A 227 -3.83 -35.62 7.52
N GLN A 228 -3.28 -34.72 8.34
CA GLN A 228 -3.54 -34.71 9.77
C GLN A 228 -4.96 -34.22 10.08
N VAL A 229 -5.45 -33.19 9.38
CA VAL A 229 -6.84 -32.74 9.47
C VAL A 229 -7.81 -33.85 9.06
N GLU A 230 -7.52 -34.55 7.96
CA GLU A 230 -8.31 -35.68 7.51
C GLU A 230 -8.38 -36.80 8.54
N LYS A 231 -7.25 -37.13 9.17
CA LYS A 231 -7.20 -38.13 10.23
C LYS A 231 -7.96 -37.69 11.49
N LEU A 232 -7.85 -36.43 11.90
CA LEU A 232 -8.49 -35.91 13.12
C LEU A 232 -10.01 -35.79 13.03
N THR A 233 -10.54 -35.71 11.81
CA THR A 233 -11.96 -35.51 11.54
C THR A 233 -12.60 -36.75 10.90
N ASP A 234 -11.94 -37.92 11.01
CA ASP A 234 -12.37 -39.18 10.41
C ASP A 234 -12.76 -39.06 8.93
N GLY A 235 -12.04 -38.23 8.19
CA GLY A 235 -12.23 -38.01 6.77
C GLY A 235 -13.29 -36.98 6.39
N ARG A 236 -14.03 -36.38 7.35
CA ARG A 236 -15.06 -35.35 7.10
C ARG A 236 -14.45 -34.09 6.47
N ILE A 237 -13.25 -33.71 6.88
CA ILE A 237 -12.52 -32.55 6.35
C ILE A 237 -11.25 -33.03 5.66
N LYS A 238 -11.04 -32.62 4.40
CA LYS A 238 -9.87 -33.04 3.61
C LYS A 238 -8.72 -32.05 3.68
N LYS A 239 -9.00 -30.77 3.92
CA LYS A 239 -7.99 -29.70 3.87
C LYS A 239 -8.19 -28.71 5.00
N ALA A 240 -7.08 -28.24 5.58
CA ALA A 240 -7.08 -27.17 6.57
C ALA A 240 -7.64 -25.84 6.04
N THR A 241 -7.77 -25.70 4.71
CA THR A 241 -8.32 -24.50 4.06
C THR A 241 -9.85 -24.50 3.95
N GLN A 242 -10.54 -25.60 4.27
CA GLN A 242 -12.01 -25.69 4.19
C GLN A 242 -12.68 -25.00 5.39
N ARG A 243 -12.67 -23.67 5.38
CA ARG A 243 -13.17 -22.82 6.48
C ARG A 243 -14.55 -23.25 6.98
N GLU A 244 -15.52 -23.35 6.09
CA GLU A 244 -16.91 -23.66 6.44
C GLU A 244 -17.04 -25.06 7.05
N ALA A 245 -16.37 -26.07 6.46
CA ALA A 245 -16.38 -27.42 7.00
C ALA A 245 -15.76 -27.48 8.42
N ILE A 246 -14.68 -26.73 8.66
CA ILE A 246 -14.05 -26.65 9.98
C ILE A 246 -14.98 -25.95 10.98
N GLN A 247 -15.66 -24.86 10.59
CA GLN A 247 -16.64 -24.21 11.47
C GLN A 247 -17.78 -25.17 11.83
N THR A 248 -18.34 -25.87 10.84
CA THR A 248 -19.42 -26.85 11.07
C THR A 248 -18.97 -27.99 11.98
N GLU A 249 -17.77 -28.53 11.79
CA GLU A 249 -17.20 -29.58 12.63
C GLU A 249 -16.99 -29.10 14.08
N ILE A 250 -16.45 -27.89 14.27
CA ILE A 250 -16.22 -27.33 15.60
C ILE A 250 -17.54 -27.17 16.37
N VAL A 251 -18.57 -26.65 15.70
CA VAL A 251 -19.91 -26.52 16.29
C VAL A 251 -20.52 -27.89 16.58
N GLY A 252 -20.45 -28.83 15.63
CA GLY A 252 -21.10 -30.13 15.73
C GLY A 252 -20.48 -31.06 16.77
N GLU A 253 -19.15 -31.18 16.79
CA GLU A 253 -18.44 -32.13 17.67
C GLU A 253 -18.07 -31.54 19.03
N TYR A 254 -17.84 -30.22 19.11
CA TYR A 254 -17.34 -29.57 20.33
C TYR A 254 -18.31 -28.55 20.91
N GLY A 255 -19.45 -28.28 20.26
CA GLY A 255 -20.46 -27.33 20.74
C GLY A 255 -19.99 -25.87 20.79
N LEU A 256 -18.86 -25.55 20.14
CA LEU A 256 -18.26 -24.21 20.19
C LEU A 256 -18.65 -23.40 18.96
N LEU A 257 -19.45 -22.35 19.15
CA LEU A 257 -19.80 -21.42 18.07
C LEU A 257 -18.66 -20.45 17.80
N MET A 258 -18.00 -20.61 16.65
CA MET A 258 -16.97 -19.68 16.17
C MET A 258 -17.50 -18.83 15.00
N LEU A 259 -17.65 -17.52 15.22
CA LEU A 259 -18.15 -16.57 14.21
C LEU A 259 -17.22 -16.48 12.98
N ASP A 260 -15.91 -16.61 13.19
CA ASP A 260 -14.92 -16.73 12.14
C ASP A 260 -13.76 -17.67 12.52
N LEU A 261 -12.88 -17.92 11.56
CA LEU A 261 -11.63 -18.68 11.74
C LEU A 261 -10.43 -17.80 11.36
N GLN A 262 -10.47 -16.51 11.72
CA GLN A 262 -9.33 -15.62 11.56
C GLN A 262 -8.23 -16.00 12.56
N ALA A 263 -6.99 -15.62 12.23
CA ALA A 263 -5.82 -16.01 13.02
C ALA A 263 -5.93 -15.55 14.47
N ASP A 264 -6.39 -14.32 14.71
CA ASP A 264 -6.46 -13.75 16.05
C ASP A 264 -7.56 -14.40 16.88
N THR A 265 -8.73 -14.66 16.30
CA THR A 265 -9.81 -15.44 16.92
C THR A 265 -9.33 -16.82 17.36
N ILE A 266 -8.62 -17.53 16.48
CA ILE A 266 -8.07 -18.85 16.80
C ILE A 266 -7.02 -18.77 17.92
N LYS A 267 -6.10 -17.81 17.86
CA LYS A 267 -5.07 -17.62 18.90
C LYS A 267 -5.68 -17.31 20.26
N ALA A 268 -6.70 -16.46 20.31
CA ALA A 268 -7.41 -16.15 21.55
C ALA A 268 -8.02 -17.41 22.16
N ILE A 269 -8.70 -18.23 21.36
CA ILE A 269 -9.26 -19.50 21.82
C ILE A 269 -8.17 -20.47 22.28
N LEU A 270 -7.04 -20.56 21.58
CA LEU A 270 -5.93 -21.43 21.96
C LEU A 270 -5.30 -21.08 23.33
N LYS A 271 -5.49 -19.85 23.83
CA LYS A 271 -5.10 -19.47 25.20
C LYS A 271 -5.99 -20.10 26.28
N THR A 272 -7.20 -20.54 25.92
CA THR A 272 -8.14 -21.15 26.88
C THR A 272 -7.59 -22.49 27.40
N PRO A 273 -7.48 -22.68 28.73
CA PRO A 273 -6.87 -23.87 29.32
C PRO A 273 -7.72 -25.14 29.14
N VAL A 274 -9.04 -25.01 28.94
CA VAL A 274 -10.01 -26.13 28.93
C VAL A 274 -10.34 -26.61 27.51
N LEU A 275 -9.41 -26.51 26.56
CA LEU A 275 -9.61 -27.05 25.20
C LEU A 275 -9.30 -28.54 25.14
N SER A 276 -10.17 -29.31 24.47
CA SER A 276 -9.88 -30.71 24.17
C SER A 276 -8.61 -30.81 23.29
N PRO A 277 -7.76 -31.84 23.47
CA PRO A 277 -6.54 -32.00 22.68
C PRO A 277 -6.79 -32.02 21.18
N ASN A 278 -7.87 -32.66 20.73
CA ASN A 278 -8.23 -32.74 19.31
C ASN A 278 -8.65 -31.38 18.74
N LEU A 279 -9.44 -30.60 19.48
CA LEU A 279 -9.83 -29.24 19.04
C LEU A 279 -8.61 -28.32 18.98
N ARG A 280 -7.75 -28.35 20.00
CA ARG A 280 -6.48 -27.60 20.02
C ARG A 280 -5.64 -27.92 18.79
N GLN A 281 -5.45 -29.21 18.50
CA GLN A 281 -4.68 -29.65 17.34
C GLN A 281 -5.33 -29.23 16.00
N LEU A 282 -6.66 -29.34 15.87
CA LEU A 282 -7.38 -28.91 14.66
C LEU A 282 -7.23 -27.41 14.42
N LEU A 283 -7.32 -26.59 15.47
CA LEU A 283 -7.14 -25.15 15.42
C LEU A 283 -5.70 -24.75 15.07
N GLU A 284 -4.70 -25.42 15.63
CA GLU A 284 -3.29 -25.23 15.30
C GLU A 284 -3.01 -25.57 13.83
N LEU A 285 -3.55 -26.69 13.32
CA LEU A 285 -3.41 -27.09 11.92
C LEU A 285 -4.12 -26.13 10.97
N ARG A 286 -5.29 -25.61 11.36
CA ARG A 286 -6.00 -24.57 10.63
C ARG A 286 -5.17 -23.29 10.55
N LEU A 287 -4.63 -22.83 11.68
CA LEU A 287 -3.81 -21.63 11.76
C LEU A 287 -2.57 -21.73 10.88
N GLU A 288 -1.86 -22.87 10.95
CA GLU A 288 -0.68 -23.13 10.13
C GLU A 288 -1.06 -23.22 8.64
N GLY A 289 -2.07 -24.03 8.30
CA GLY A 289 -2.47 -24.33 6.92
C GLY A 289 -3.16 -23.19 6.16
N ALA A 290 -3.67 -22.17 6.88
CA ALA A 290 -4.34 -21.00 6.30
C ALA A 290 -3.41 -19.80 6.04
N MET A 291 -2.11 -19.92 6.35
CA MET A 291 -1.17 -18.81 6.27
C MET A 291 -1.04 -18.25 4.85
N THR A 292 -1.40 -16.97 4.67
CA THR A 292 -1.48 -16.31 3.35
C THR A 292 -0.14 -15.76 2.87
N SER A 293 0.81 -15.51 3.79
CA SER A 293 2.14 -14.97 3.47
C SER A 293 2.91 -15.83 2.45
N LEU A 294 2.64 -17.13 2.44
CA LEU A 294 3.28 -18.11 1.56
C LEU A 294 2.86 -18.00 0.10
N ALA A 295 1.72 -17.35 -0.20
CA ALA A 295 1.27 -17.13 -1.57
C ALA A 295 2.29 -16.31 -2.40
N LYS A 296 3.15 -15.52 -1.72
CA LYS A 296 4.19 -14.73 -2.37
C LYS A 296 5.28 -15.58 -3.04
N TYR A 297 5.59 -16.77 -2.54
CA TYR A 297 6.52 -17.69 -3.19
C TYR A 297 6.00 -18.17 -4.54
N ARG A 298 4.71 -18.56 -4.60
CA ARG A 298 4.06 -18.88 -5.87
C ARG A 298 4.02 -17.67 -6.79
N ARG A 299 3.75 -16.49 -6.23
CA ARG A 299 3.69 -15.26 -7.02
C ARG A 299 5.05 -14.91 -7.65
N ALA A 300 6.14 -15.16 -6.93
CA ALA A 300 7.49 -15.03 -7.44
C ALA A 300 7.70 -15.93 -8.67
N THR A 301 7.36 -17.22 -8.61
CA THR A 301 7.55 -18.14 -9.74
C THR A 301 6.66 -17.80 -10.94
N GLU A 302 5.47 -17.26 -10.71
CA GLU A 302 4.54 -16.82 -11.76
C GLU A 302 4.98 -15.54 -12.47
N MET A 303 5.66 -14.62 -11.77
CA MET A 303 5.96 -13.28 -12.29
C MET A 303 7.41 -13.04 -12.69
N ILE A 304 8.34 -13.89 -12.23
CA ILE A 304 9.77 -13.63 -12.44
C ILE A 304 10.08 -13.49 -13.94
N GLY A 305 10.88 -12.46 -14.27
CA GLY A 305 11.41 -12.25 -15.61
C GLY A 305 12.46 -13.31 -15.98
N PRO A 306 12.79 -13.45 -17.28
CA PRO A 306 13.71 -14.47 -17.76
C PRO A 306 15.15 -14.32 -17.22
N ASP A 307 15.53 -13.11 -16.81
CA ASP A 307 16.82 -12.81 -16.20
C ASP A 307 16.84 -12.96 -14.66
N GLY A 308 15.76 -13.50 -14.07
CA GLY A 308 15.65 -13.69 -12.63
C GLY A 308 15.32 -12.41 -11.86
N ARG A 309 14.92 -11.33 -12.53
CA ARG A 309 14.49 -10.08 -11.88
C ARG A 309 12.98 -9.96 -11.83
N MET A 310 12.50 -9.42 -10.72
CA MET A 310 11.10 -9.12 -10.47
C MET A 310 10.84 -7.65 -10.79
N ARG A 311 10.02 -7.37 -11.81
CA ARG A 311 9.73 -6.03 -12.33
C ARG A 311 8.27 -5.63 -12.18
N TYR A 312 8.00 -4.33 -12.28
CA TYR A 312 6.63 -3.77 -12.27
C TYR A 312 5.81 -4.16 -11.03
N THR A 313 6.46 -4.15 -9.86
CA THR A 313 5.82 -4.46 -8.57
C THR A 313 5.39 -3.21 -7.80
N LEU A 314 5.72 -2.01 -8.29
CA LEU A 314 5.37 -0.74 -7.68
C LEU A 314 4.33 0.00 -8.54
N GLN A 315 3.40 0.68 -7.88
CA GLN A 315 2.40 1.53 -8.51
C GLN A 315 2.56 2.95 -7.98
N TYR A 316 2.97 3.86 -8.86
CA TYR A 316 2.99 5.30 -8.60
C TYR A 316 1.64 5.80 -8.07
N CYS A 317 1.65 6.48 -6.92
CA CYS A 317 0.47 7.03 -6.24
C CYS A 317 -0.67 6.03 -5.99
N GLY A 318 -0.37 4.73 -5.87
CA GLY A 318 -1.40 3.69 -5.70
C GLY A 318 -2.28 3.86 -4.46
N ALA A 319 -1.81 4.56 -3.42
CA ALA A 319 -2.64 5.08 -2.32
C ALA A 319 -3.05 6.52 -2.64
N GLN A 320 -4.12 6.66 -3.45
CA GLN A 320 -4.52 7.91 -4.11
C GLN A 320 -4.71 9.10 -3.17
N ARG A 321 -5.11 8.88 -1.92
CA ARG A 321 -5.37 9.96 -0.96
C ARG A 321 -4.09 10.64 -0.47
N THR A 322 -3.02 9.88 -0.24
CA THR A 322 -1.74 10.40 0.30
C THR A 322 -0.66 10.52 -0.77
N GLY A 323 -0.86 9.87 -1.92
CA GLY A 323 0.10 9.80 -3.02
C GLY A 323 1.24 8.80 -2.77
N ARG A 324 1.12 7.96 -1.73
CA ARG A 324 2.06 6.86 -1.48
C ARG A 324 2.02 5.84 -2.61
N TRP A 325 3.17 5.23 -2.88
CA TRP A 325 3.24 4.06 -3.73
C TRP A 325 2.50 2.88 -3.10
N ALA A 326 1.95 2.03 -3.95
CA ALA A 326 1.40 0.75 -3.54
C ALA A 326 2.13 -0.38 -4.26
N GLY A 327 2.18 -1.57 -3.68
CA GLY A 327 2.71 -2.73 -4.40
C GLY A 327 1.66 -3.42 -5.28
N ARG A 328 2.12 -4.19 -6.28
CA ARG A 328 1.32 -4.96 -7.24
C ARG A 328 1.95 -6.33 -7.47
N GLY A 329 1.12 -7.35 -7.74
CA GLY A 329 1.61 -8.69 -8.01
C GLY A 329 2.33 -9.31 -6.81
N PHE A 330 3.63 -9.59 -6.94
CA PHE A 330 4.50 -9.83 -5.79
C PHE A 330 4.60 -8.50 -5.04
N GLN A 331 3.72 -8.29 -4.06
CA GLN A 331 3.57 -7.00 -3.38
C GLN A 331 4.65 -6.84 -2.30
N PRO A 332 5.73 -6.06 -2.51
CA PRO A 332 6.81 -5.94 -1.53
C PRO A 332 6.36 -5.20 -0.26
N HIS A 333 5.42 -4.26 -0.42
CA HIS A 333 4.91 -3.40 0.66
C HIS A 333 4.17 -4.14 1.79
N ASN A 334 3.70 -5.37 1.56
CA ASN A 334 3.01 -6.16 2.58
C ASN A 334 3.71 -7.51 2.85
N MET A 335 5.02 -7.57 2.62
CA MET A 335 5.82 -8.70 3.10
C MET A 335 5.82 -8.71 4.63
N VAL A 336 5.61 -9.90 5.19
CA VAL A 336 5.57 -10.11 6.64
C VAL A 336 6.85 -9.54 7.27
N ARG A 337 6.70 -8.84 8.39
CA ARG A 337 7.83 -8.49 9.23
C ARG A 337 8.28 -9.75 9.97
N PRO A 338 9.56 -10.15 9.87
CA PRO A 338 10.05 -11.30 10.61
C PRO A 338 9.87 -11.14 12.12
N THR A 339 9.54 -12.24 12.80
CA THR A 339 9.53 -12.38 14.26
C THR A 339 10.83 -13.03 14.78
N LEU A 340 11.59 -13.69 13.90
CA LEU A 340 12.89 -14.28 14.20
C LEU A 340 14.02 -13.28 13.89
N LYS A 341 15.10 -13.35 14.66
CA LYS A 341 16.31 -12.53 14.43
C LYS A 341 16.93 -12.85 13.07
N TRP A 342 17.43 -11.81 12.41
CA TRP A 342 18.06 -11.92 11.09
C TRP A 342 19.16 -13.00 11.05
N GLU A 343 20.06 -13.01 12.04
CA GLU A 343 21.20 -13.93 12.04
C GLU A 343 20.75 -15.39 12.05
N PHE A 344 19.66 -15.68 12.76
CA PHE A 344 19.08 -17.02 12.81
C PHE A 344 18.40 -17.38 11.49
N ILE A 345 17.70 -16.43 10.86
CA ILE A 345 17.10 -16.64 9.54
C ILE A 345 18.19 -16.96 8.51
N GLU A 346 19.26 -16.18 8.48
CA GLU A 346 20.33 -16.30 7.49
C GLU A 346 21.20 -17.55 7.71
N LYS A 347 21.57 -17.86 8.95
CA LYS A 347 22.50 -18.96 9.25
C LYS A 347 21.83 -20.32 9.42
N GLU A 348 20.58 -20.37 9.86
CA GLU A 348 19.90 -21.63 10.17
C GLU A 348 18.71 -21.91 9.23
N ILE A 349 17.77 -20.96 9.10
CA ILE A 349 16.53 -21.18 8.33
C ILE A 349 16.82 -21.30 6.83
N VAL A 350 17.54 -20.34 6.24
CA VAL A 350 17.85 -20.34 4.80
C VAL A 350 18.56 -21.62 4.37
N PRO A 351 19.65 -22.07 5.03
CA PRO A 351 20.32 -23.32 4.66
C PRO A 351 19.45 -24.55 4.87
N ALA A 352 18.63 -24.61 5.93
CA ALA A 352 17.75 -25.74 6.18
C ALA A 352 16.64 -25.87 5.11
N VAL A 353 16.06 -24.74 4.69
CA VAL A 353 15.09 -24.73 3.58
C VAL A 353 15.74 -25.16 2.27
N LEU A 354 16.95 -24.68 1.96
CA LEU A 354 17.71 -25.12 0.77
C LEU A 354 18.01 -26.63 0.78
N LYS A 355 18.27 -27.21 1.96
CA LYS A 355 18.43 -28.66 2.14
C LYS A 355 17.11 -29.44 2.01
N GLY A 356 15.97 -28.75 1.96
CA GLY A 356 14.65 -29.33 1.77
C GLY A 356 13.93 -29.74 3.07
N ASP A 357 14.45 -29.38 4.23
CA ASP A 357 13.80 -29.63 5.52
C ASP A 357 14.23 -28.62 6.60
N VAL A 358 13.27 -27.84 7.10
CA VAL A 358 13.48 -26.84 8.15
C VAL A 358 13.17 -27.36 9.56
N THR A 359 12.57 -28.54 9.69
CA THR A 359 12.16 -29.11 10.98
C THR A 359 13.30 -29.33 12.00
N PRO A 360 14.57 -29.55 11.61
CA PRO A 360 15.67 -29.63 12.56
C PRO A 360 15.96 -28.33 13.32
N VAL A 361 15.60 -27.18 12.74
CA VAL A 361 15.91 -25.85 13.29
C VAL A 361 14.67 -25.05 13.69
N HIS A 362 13.48 -25.38 13.15
CA HIS A 362 12.23 -24.70 13.49
C HIS A 362 11.02 -25.64 13.43
N LYS A 363 10.18 -25.63 14.48
CA LYS A 363 9.03 -26.54 14.59
C LYS A 363 7.93 -26.27 13.57
N ASN A 364 7.64 -24.99 13.31
CA ASN A 364 6.60 -24.57 12.37
C ASN A 364 7.22 -24.21 11.02
N VAL A 365 6.94 -25.02 9.99
CA VAL A 365 7.53 -24.87 8.66
C VAL A 365 7.03 -23.61 7.97
N ASN A 366 5.74 -23.33 8.09
CA ASN A 366 5.11 -22.19 7.42
C ASN A 366 5.59 -20.86 8.03
N GLU A 367 5.72 -20.80 9.36
CA GLU A 367 6.28 -19.65 10.07
C GLU A 367 7.75 -19.40 9.69
N ALA A 368 8.57 -20.44 9.61
CA ALA A 368 9.97 -20.31 9.18
C ALA A 368 10.06 -19.74 7.75
N CYS A 369 9.24 -20.26 6.83
CA CYS A 369 9.19 -19.74 5.46
C CYS A 369 8.64 -18.31 5.38
N ALA A 370 7.71 -17.92 6.27
CA ALA A 370 7.20 -16.56 6.34
C ALA A 370 8.28 -15.57 6.82
N ASN A 371 9.06 -15.95 7.83
CA ASN A 371 10.18 -15.17 8.36
C ASN A 371 11.30 -14.96 7.32
N MET A 372 11.61 -16.01 6.54
CA MET A 372 12.64 -15.98 5.51
C MET A 372 12.25 -15.24 4.23
N LEU A 373 10.97 -14.89 4.05
CA LEU A 373 10.46 -14.40 2.76
C LEU A 373 11.26 -13.20 2.20
N ARG A 374 11.64 -12.24 3.04
CA ARG A 374 12.42 -11.07 2.61
C ARG A 374 13.80 -11.45 2.07
N SER A 375 14.42 -12.49 2.65
CA SER A 375 15.72 -13.04 2.24
C SER A 375 15.72 -13.61 0.82
N THR A 376 14.55 -13.82 0.20
CA THR A 376 14.46 -14.22 -1.21
C THR A 376 14.89 -13.12 -2.18
N ILE A 377 14.87 -11.86 -1.74
CA ILE A 377 15.39 -10.73 -2.52
C ILE A 377 16.88 -10.60 -2.23
N ILE A 378 17.70 -10.61 -3.29
CA ILE A 378 19.15 -10.61 -3.20
C ILE A 378 19.76 -9.53 -4.09
N ALA A 379 20.99 -9.15 -3.82
CA ALA A 379 21.80 -8.45 -4.81
C ALA A 379 22.26 -9.42 -5.90
N LYS A 380 22.39 -8.95 -7.13
CA LYS A 380 23.06 -9.71 -8.20
C LYS A 380 24.54 -9.98 -7.85
N PRO A 381 25.19 -10.99 -8.49
CA PRO A 381 26.60 -11.27 -8.25
C PRO A 381 27.51 -10.03 -8.40
N GLY A 382 28.49 -9.89 -7.50
CA GLY A 382 29.40 -8.74 -7.45
C GLY A 382 28.79 -7.45 -6.89
N HIS A 383 27.53 -7.47 -6.46
CA HIS A 383 26.83 -6.32 -5.89
C HIS A 383 26.40 -6.61 -4.44
N GLU A 384 25.91 -5.57 -3.77
CA GLU A 384 25.28 -5.62 -2.45
C GLU A 384 24.05 -4.71 -2.40
N LEU A 385 23.14 -4.99 -1.46
CA LEU A 385 22.02 -4.12 -1.17
C LEU A 385 22.43 -3.15 -0.07
N ILE A 386 22.33 -1.85 -0.36
CA ILE A 386 22.47 -0.78 0.62
C ILE A 386 21.06 -0.26 0.90
N VAL A 387 20.61 -0.46 2.13
CA VAL A 387 19.22 -0.25 2.53
C VAL A 387 19.16 0.66 3.74
N ALA A 388 18.29 1.66 3.72
CA ALA A 388 18.05 2.52 4.87
C ALA A 388 16.56 2.87 5.00
N ASP A 389 16.13 3.07 6.25
CA ASP A 389 14.78 3.49 6.61
C ASP A 389 14.77 4.65 7.59
N TRP A 390 13.76 5.52 7.50
CA TRP A 390 13.59 6.59 8.47
C TRP A 390 13.08 6.07 9.81
N ALA A 391 13.73 6.46 10.90
CA ALA A 391 13.33 6.09 12.24
C ALA A 391 12.10 6.89 12.71
N ASN A 392 10.94 6.23 12.84
CA ASN A 392 9.70 6.82 13.38
C ASN A 392 9.25 8.11 12.66
N ILE A 393 9.32 8.11 11.32
CA ILE A 393 9.08 9.32 10.50
C ILE A 393 7.69 9.93 10.73
N GLU A 394 6.64 9.11 10.79
CA GLU A 394 5.26 9.57 11.03
C GLU A 394 5.12 10.22 12.42
N GLY A 395 5.71 9.61 13.46
CA GLY A 395 5.74 10.19 14.80
C GLY A 395 6.48 11.53 14.88
N ARG A 396 7.52 11.72 14.06
CA ARG A 396 8.29 12.97 13.95
C ARG A 396 7.53 14.05 13.19
N ILE A 397 6.90 13.69 12.06
CA ILE A 397 6.07 14.61 11.27
C ILE A 397 4.91 15.11 12.12
N LEU A 398 4.19 14.23 12.80
CA LEU A 398 3.04 14.59 13.62
C LEU A 398 3.43 15.59 14.73
N ALA A 399 4.53 15.32 15.43
CA ALA A 399 5.04 16.23 16.45
C ALA A 399 5.45 17.59 15.85
N TRP A 400 6.02 17.60 14.64
CA TRP A 400 6.44 18.81 13.94
C TRP A 400 5.26 19.64 13.40
N LEU A 401 4.22 18.98 12.90
CA LEU A 401 2.96 19.59 12.48
C LEU A 401 2.21 20.21 13.65
N ALA A 402 2.18 19.51 14.79
CA ALA A 402 1.54 19.95 16.02
C ALA A 402 2.34 21.05 16.76
N GLY A 403 3.66 21.06 16.59
CA GLY A 403 4.55 21.86 17.44
C GLY A 403 4.70 21.29 18.85
N GLU A 404 4.60 19.96 19.00
CA GLU A 404 4.68 19.25 20.28
C GLU A 404 6.13 19.21 20.78
N LYS A 405 6.53 20.26 21.50
CA LYS A 405 7.94 20.57 21.81
C LYS A 405 8.69 19.46 22.53
N TRP A 406 8.06 18.85 23.53
CA TRP A 406 8.71 17.81 24.34
C TRP A 406 9.06 16.59 23.50
N LYS A 407 8.19 16.24 22.54
CA LYS A 407 8.37 15.08 21.68
C LYS A 407 9.44 15.34 20.63
N LEU A 408 9.45 16.55 20.05
CA LEU A 408 10.52 17.00 19.16
C LEU A 408 11.88 17.01 19.85
N GLU A 409 11.95 17.46 21.10
CA GLU A 409 13.19 17.44 21.87
C GLU A 409 13.61 16.03 22.27
N GLY A 410 12.66 15.17 22.65
CA GLY A 410 12.92 13.75 22.90
C GLY A 410 13.58 13.06 21.70
N TYR A 411 13.09 13.32 20.49
CA TYR A 411 13.73 12.82 19.26
C TYR A 411 15.17 13.33 19.10
N ARG A 412 15.42 14.64 19.28
CA ARG A 412 16.78 15.19 19.16
C ARG A 412 17.74 14.60 20.18
N MET A 413 17.29 14.42 21.42
CA MET A 413 18.10 13.80 22.48
C MET A 413 18.39 12.33 22.18
N TYR A 414 17.38 11.57 21.72
CA TYR A 414 17.58 10.18 21.31
C TYR A 414 18.59 10.06 20.16
N ASP A 415 18.43 10.88 19.12
CA ASP A 415 19.32 10.88 17.95
C ASP A 415 20.76 11.30 18.32
N ALA A 416 20.93 12.14 19.34
CA ALA A 416 22.22 12.52 19.91
C ALA A 416 22.81 11.46 20.88
N GLY A 417 22.10 10.36 21.15
CA GLY A 417 22.49 9.33 22.11
C GLY A 417 22.39 9.76 23.58
N LEU A 418 21.61 10.80 23.87
CA LEU A 418 21.46 11.42 25.21
C LEU A 418 20.10 11.17 25.86
N GLY A 419 19.12 10.67 25.11
CA GLY A 419 17.74 10.49 25.56
C GLY A 419 17.22 9.07 25.36
N PRO A 420 16.14 8.70 26.05
CA PRO A 420 15.47 7.42 25.86
C PRO A 420 14.74 7.35 24.51
N ASP A 421 14.48 6.14 24.05
CA ASP A 421 13.60 5.86 22.91
C ASP A 421 12.22 6.54 23.08
N SER A 422 11.62 7.00 21.98
CA SER A 422 10.39 7.80 22.04
C SER A 422 9.21 7.05 22.68
N TYR A 423 9.13 5.73 22.52
CA TYR A 423 8.06 4.93 23.11
C TYR A 423 8.30 4.65 24.59
N VAL A 424 9.57 4.49 24.99
CA VAL A 424 9.98 4.46 26.39
C VAL A 424 9.64 5.77 27.08
N ALA A 425 10.02 6.90 26.48
CA ALA A 425 9.74 8.23 27.00
C ALA A 425 8.23 8.48 27.14
N LEU A 426 7.45 8.02 26.15
CA LEU A 426 5.99 8.11 26.19
C LEU A 426 5.42 7.30 27.35
N TYR A 427 5.76 6.01 27.47
CA TYR A 427 5.24 5.17 28.55
C TYR A 427 5.62 5.73 29.93
N ALA A 428 6.89 6.08 30.11
CA ALA A 428 7.40 6.72 31.33
C ALA A 428 6.58 7.95 31.70
N ARG A 429 6.25 8.79 30.72
CA ARG A 429 5.40 9.97 30.92
C ARG A 429 3.95 9.60 31.22
N SER A 430 3.36 8.64 30.52
CA SER A 430 1.98 8.16 30.72
C SER A 430 1.73 7.74 32.17
N PHE A 431 2.72 7.10 32.79
CA PHE A 431 2.57 6.46 34.10
C PHE A 431 3.45 7.01 35.22
N GLY A 432 4.23 8.06 34.95
CA GLY A 432 5.06 8.72 35.95
C GLY A 432 6.20 7.86 36.50
N ILE A 433 6.75 6.94 35.69
CA ILE A 433 7.92 6.12 36.05
C ILE A 433 9.19 6.64 35.36
N ALA A 434 10.37 6.27 35.86
CA ALA A 434 11.62 6.66 35.22
C ALA A 434 11.82 5.91 33.89
N PRO A 435 12.33 6.55 32.82
CA PRO A 435 12.58 5.90 31.53
C PRO A 435 13.45 4.63 31.62
N GLU A 436 14.42 4.62 32.53
CA GLU A 436 15.31 3.49 32.80
C GLU A 436 14.61 2.28 33.42
N ASP A 437 13.45 2.48 34.05
CA ASP A 437 12.64 1.42 34.67
C ASP A 437 11.61 0.82 33.69
N VAL A 438 11.52 1.34 32.46
CA VAL A 438 10.58 0.86 31.44
C VAL A 438 11.08 -0.45 30.84
N THR A 439 10.28 -1.49 31.00
CA THR A 439 10.52 -2.82 30.40
C THR A 439 10.18 -2.84 28.90
N ASP A 440 10.65 -3.87 28.18
CA ASP A 440 10.31 -4.08 26.77
C ASP A 440 8.80 -4.21 26.53
N ALA A 441 8.07 -4.86 27.43
CA ALA A 441 6.62 -5.00 27.34
C ALA A 441 5.93 -3.63 27.44
N GLN A 442 6.34 -2.82 28.40
CA GLN A 442 5.84 -1.45 28.59
C GLN A 442 6.20 -0.54 27.41
N ARG A 443 7.41 -0.69 26.85
CA ARG A 443 7.78 0.00 25.61
C ARG A 443 6.83 -0.34 24.46
N GLN A 444 6.42 -1.61 24.31
CA GLN A 444 5.44 -1.96 23.28
C GLN A 444 4.07 -1.33 23.54
N MET A 445 3.65 -1.18 24.80
CA MET A 445 2.41 -0.45 25.14
C MET A 445 2.50 1.01 24.71
N GLY A 446 3.60 1.70 25.05
CA GLY A 446 3.84 3.09 24.61
C GLY A 446 3.83 3.21 23.08
N LYS A 447 4.42 2.25 22.37
CA LYS A 447 4.33 2.18 20.91
C LYS A 447 2.89 2.02 20.40
N GLY A 448 2.11 1.17 21.06
CA GLY A 448 0.69 0.97 20.78
C GLY A 448 -0.12 2.25 20.93
N GLU A 449 0.10 2.99 22.01
CA GLU A 449 -0.52 4.30 22.25
C GLU A 449 -0.18 5.29 21.14
N ASP A 450 1.11 5.46 20.85
CA ASP A 450 1.55 6.50 19.92
C ASP A 450 1.01 6.30 18.49
N LEU A 451 1.05 5.05 18.01
CA LEU A 451 0.60 4.70 16.66
C LEU A 451 -0.91 4.73 16.49
N SER A 452 -1.68 4.49 17.55
CA SER A 452 -3.15 4.47 17.47
C SER A 452 -3.79 5.82 17.73
N MET A 453 -3.23 6.61 18.65
CA MET A 453 -3.90 7.80 19.18
C MET A 453 -3.49 9.09 18.45
N GLY A 454 -2.35 9.09 17.76
CA GLY A 454 -1.78 10.25 17.05
C GLY A 454 -2.71 10.97 16.06
N TYR A 455 -3.72 10.28 15.54
CA TYR A 455 -4.66 10.81 14.56
C TYR A 455 -6.12 10.77 15.04
N GLY A 456 -6.33 10.90 16.35
CA GLY A 456 -7.64 10.93 16.98
C GLY A 456 -8.29 9.57 17.16
N GLY A 457 -7.52 8.49 17.10
CA GLY A 457 -8.00 7.12 17.30
C GLY A 457 -8.75 6.92 18.62
N GLY A 458 -9.74 6.02 18.57
CA GLY A 458 -10.49 5.53 19.73
C GLY A 458 -10.01 4.17 20.21
N VAL A 459 -10.82 3.50 21.05
CA VAL A 459 -10.53 2.16 21.58
C VAL A 459 -10.30 1.16 20.44
N GLY A 460 -11.19 1.11 19.44
CA GLY A 460 -11.03 0.22 18.29
C GLY A 460 -9.74 0.44 17.48
N ALA A 461 -9.22 1.67 17.43
CA ALA A 461 -7.94 1.94 16.77
C ALA A 461 -6.76 1.36 17.57
N PHE A 462 -6.79 1.49 18.90
CA PHE A 462 -5.79 0.90 19.79
C PHE A 462 -5.83 -0.64 19.73
N VAL A 463 -7.02 -1.24 19.72
CA VAL A 463 -7.22 -2.70 19.56
C VAL A 463 -6.57 -3.21 18.26
N ASN A 464 -6.80 -2.53 17.13
CA ASN A 464 -6.18 -2.91 15.85
C ASN A 464 -4.65 -2.87 15.91
N VAL A 465 -4.08 -1.85 16.55
CA VAL A 465 -2.63 -1.73 16.75
C VAL A 465 -2.13 -2.81 17.71
N ALA A 466 -2.85 -3.07 18.80
CA ALA A 466 -2.54 -4.13 19.75
C ALA A 466 -2.48 -5.51 19.07
N HIS A 467 -3.44 -5.85 18.22
CA HIS A 467 -3.39 -7.09 17.43
C HIS A 467 -2.19 -7.14 16.47
N THR A 468 -1.87 -6.01 15.83
CA THR A 468 -0.75 -5.93 14.88
C THR A 468 0.61 -6.16 15.55
N TYR A 469 0.79 -5.63 16.77
CA TYR A 469 2.05 -5.72 17.51
C TYR A 469 2.05 -6.78 18.61
N GLY A 470 0.97 -7.54 18.77
CA GLY A 470 0.87 -8.63 19.74
C GLY A 470 0.81 -8.16 21.21
N LEU A 471 0.19 -7.01 21.48
CA LEU A 471 -0.07 -6.55 22.85
C LEU A 471 -1.15 -7.43 23.51
N ASP A 472 -0.94 -7.77 24.78
CA ASP A 472 -1.90 -8.52 25.58
C ASP A 472 -2.94 -7.57 26.20
N LEU A 473 -4.13 -7.52 25.58
CA LEU A 473 -5.22 -6.64 26.02
C LEU A 473 -5.78 -7.04 27.39
N ASP A 474 -5.74 -8.33 27.76
CA ASP A 474 -6.23 -8.81 29.06
C ASP A 474 -5.28 -8.39 30.19
N GLU A 475 -3.98 -8.38 29.91
CA GLU A 475 -2.98 -7.82 30.81
C GLU A 475 -3.21 -6.32 31.01
N LEU A 476 -3.48 -5.57 29.94
CA LEU A 476 -3.82 -4.15 30.04
C LEU A 476 -5.05 -3.91 30.91
N GLY A 477 -6.11 -4.70 30.73
CA GLY A 477 -7.32 -4.65 31.57
C GLY A 477 -7.03 -4.85 33.05
N ARG A 478 -6.01 -5.65 33.40
CA ARG A 478 -5.60 -5.91 34.78
C ARG A 478 -4.71 -4.80 35.36
N VAL A 479 -3.76 -4.27 34.59
CA VAL A 479 -2.73 -3.35 35.12
C VAL A 479 -3.11 -1.88 35.03
N VAL A 480 -3.81 -1.45 33.98
CA VAL A 480 -4.09 -0.03 33.74
C VAL A 480 -4.95 0.60 34.83
N PRO A 481 -5.98 -0.06 35.41
CA PRO A 481 -6.78 0.53 36.48
C PRO A 481 -5.96 1.04 37.67
N ASP A 482 -4.91 0.32 38.06
CA ASP A 482 -4.06 0.72 39.18
C ASP A 482 -3.06 1.84 38.83
N LEU A 483 -2.91 2.14 37.54
CA LEU A 483 -1.91 3.08 37.02
C LEU A 483 -2.47 4.46 36.64
N VAL A 484 -3.80 4.63 36.66
CA VAL A 484 -4.46 5.88 36.21
C VAL A 484 -5.29 6.52 37.33
N GLU A 485 -5.49 7.83 37.25
CA GLU A 485 -6.28 8.57 38.24
C GLU A 485 -7.76 8.08 38.27
N PRO A 486 -8.42 7.99 39.44
CA PRO A 486 -9.80 7.53 39.56
C PRO A 486 -10.80 8.28 38.66
N GLY A 487 -10.59 9.59 38.46
CA GLY A 487 -11.45 10.39 37.57
C GLY A 487 -11.34 10.00 36.09
N VAL A 488 -10.23 9.39 35.65
CA VAL A 488 -10.07 8.83 34.30
C VAL A 488 -10.89 7.55 34.16
N LEU A 489 -10.82 6.67 35.16
CA LEU A 489 -11.58 5.41 35.19
C LEU A 489 -13.08 5.65 35.16
N ASN A 490 -13.61 6.51 36.04
CA ASN A 490 -15.04 6.79 36.09
C ASN A 490 -15.57 7.29 34.73
N ARG A 491 -14.79 8.10 34.01
CA ARG A 491 -15.18 8.55 32.66
C ARG A 491 -15.07 7.45 31.61
N ALA A 492 -14.10 6.54 31.75
CA ALA A 492 -13.93 5.40 30.86
C ALA A 492 -15.07 4.38 31.05
N GLU A 493 -15.50 4.14 32.29
CA GLU A 493 -16.69 3.34 32.65
C GLU A 493 -17.94 3.90 32.00
N SER A 494 -18.25 5.18 32.18
CA SER A 494 -19.42 5.79 31.53
C SER A 494 -19.33 5.76 29.99
N ARG A 495 -18.13 5.74 29.42
CA ARG A 495 -17.93 5.58 27.96
C ARG A 495 -18.16 4.16 27.51
N TRP A 496 -17.73 3.18 28.29
CA TRP A 496 -17.99 1.77 28.03
C TRP A 496 -19.49 1.50 28.06
N GLU A 497 -20.22 1.95 29.07
CA GLU A 497 -21.68 1.75 29.17
C GLU A 497 -22.41 2.21 27.91
N ARG A 498 -22.06 3.41 27.40
CA ARG A 498 -22.62 3.93 26.14
C ARG A 498 -22.19 3.11 24.93
N ALA A 499 -20.91 2.76 24.84
CA ALA A 499 -20.40 1.97 23.71
C ALA A 499 -21.05 0.59 23.65
N PHE A 500 -21.27 -0.05 24.81
CA PHE A 500 -21.93 -1.34 24.94
C PHE A 500 -23.39 -1.28 24.44
N VAL A 501 -24.16 -0.28 24.88
CA VAL A 501 -25.55 -0.08 24.41
C VAL A 501 -25.64 0.11 22.89
N ARG A 502 -24.62 0.74 22.29
CA ARG A 502 -24.56 1.00 20.84
C ARG A 502 -23.93 -0.12 20.02
N GLY A 503 -23.36 -1.15 20.65
CA GLY A 503 -22.54 -2.17 19.98
C GLY A 503 -21.25 -1.62 19.37
N GLU A 504 -20.70 -0.54 19.95
CA GLU A 504 -19.46 0.14 19.56
C GLU A 504 -18.28 -0.16 20.52
N ASP A 505 -18.51 -1.05 21.49
CA ASP A 505 -17.54 -1.53 22.48
C ASP A 505 -16.40 -2.38 21.89
N SER A 506 -16.42 -2.62 20.58
CA SER A 506 -15.47 -3.49 19.87
C SER A 506 -15.51 -4.95 20.34
N GLY A 507 -16.58 -5.37 21.02
CA GLY A 507 -16.75 -6.71 21.58
C GLY A 507 -15.72 -7.07 22.66
N LEU A 508 -15.24 -6.08 23.41
CA LEU A 508 -14.26 -6.25 24.47
C LEU A 508 -14.94 -6.51 25.82
N GLU A 509 -14.25 -7.25 26.70
CA GLU A 509 -14.60 -7.28 28.12
C GLU A 509 -14.53 -5.86 28.73
N PRO A 510 -15.38 -5.53 29.73
CA PRO A 510 -15.51 -4.18 30.26
C PRO A 510 -14.18 -3.59 30.74
N GLU A 511 -13.39 -4.37 31.49
CA GLU A 511 -12.12 -3.96 32.07
C GLU A 511 -11.10 -3.61 30.98
N VAL A 512 -11.11 -4.37 29.87
CA VAL A 512 -10.23 -4.14 28.72
C VAL A 512 -10.61 -2.87 27.99
N PHE A 513 -11.90 -2.63 27.76
CA PHE A 513 -12.37 -1.39 27.15
C PHE A 513 -12.00 -0.19 28.02
N ILE A 514 -12.27 -0.27 29.34
CA ILE A 514 -12.00 0.79 30.31
C ILE A 514 -10.51 1.11 30.34
N ALA A 515 -9.64 0.10 30.33
CA ALA A 515 -8.19 0.28 30.25
C ALA A 515 -7.77 1.00 28.96
N CYS A 516 -8.26 0.55 27.80
CA CYS A 516 -7.94 1.17 26.51
C CYS A 516 -8.45 2.63 26.41
N ASP A 517 -9.66 2.91 26.91
CA ASP A 517 -10.21 4.26 26.94
C ASP A 517 -9.42 5.16 27.91
N SER A 518 -8.99 4.62 29.05
CA SER A 518 -8.18 5.32 30.05
C SER A 518 -6.82 5.73 29.48
N LEU A 519 -6.12 4.80 28.81
CA LEU A 519 -4.87 5.09 28.08
C LEU A 519 -5.08 6.21 27.05
N LYS A 520 -6.15 6.13 26.26
CA LYS A 520 -6.51 7.17 25.30
C LYS A 520 -6.73 8.54 25.96
N GLN A 521 -7.39 8.58 27.10
CA GLN A 521 -7.60 9.82 27.85
C GLN A 521 -6.27 10.40 28.35
N VAL A 522 -5.40 9.57 28.93
CA VAL A 522 -4.07 9.98 29.42
C VAL A 522 -3.22 10.51 28.27
N TRP A 523 -3.11 9.76 27.17
CA TRP A 523 -2.33 10.16 26.00
C TRP A 523 -2.77 11.53 25.46
N ARG A 524 -4.08 11.76 25.33
CA ARG A 524 -4.63 13.06 24.84
C ARG A 524 -4.28 14.22 25.76
N ARG A 525 -4.29 14.01 27.09
CA ARG A 525 -3.86 15.02 28.06
C ARG A 525 -2.37 15.36 27.93
N GLN A 526 -1.56 14.37 27.56
CA GLN A 526 -0.10 14.53 27.44
C GLN A 526 0.38 15.07 26.09
N HIS A 527 -0.49 15.03 25.07
CA HIS A 527 -0.25 15.59 23.74
C HIS A 527 -1.27 16.69 23.40
N PRO A 528 -1.29 17.79 24.17
CA PRO A 528 -2.29 18.85 23.97
C PRO A 528 -2.12 19.53 22.61
N ALA A 529 -0.89 19.70 22.11
CA ALA A 529 -0.66 20.36 20.83
C ALA A 529 -1.14 19.46 19.68
N THR A 530 -0.88 18.16 19.74
CA THR A 530 -1.37 17.19 18.76
C THR A 530 -2.89 17.08 18.79
N THR A 531 -3.50 17.05 19.98
CA THR A 531 -4.97 17.01 20.11
C THR A 531 -5.59 18.27 19.53
N GLN A 532 -5.00 19.45 19.78
CA GLN A 532 -5.46 20.72 19.24
C GLN A 532 -5.33 20.78 17.71
N LEU A 533 -4.25 20.23 17.15
CA LEU A 533 -4.02 20.15 15.71
C LEU A 533 -5.20 19.50 14.96
N TRP A 534 -5.76 18.41 15.47
CA TRP A 534 -6.92 17.74 14.84
C TRP A 534 -8.11 18.69 14.72
N TRP A 535 -8.43 19.41 15.79
CA TRP A 535 -9.54 20.35 15.85
C TRP A 535 -9.31 21.57 14.98
N ASP A 536 -8.08 22.08 14.94
CA ASP A 536 -7.72 23.23 14.11
C ASP A 536 -7.81 22.89 12.61
N VAL A 537 -7.35 21.71 12.22
CA VAL A 537 -7.48 21.22 10.83
C VAL A 537 -8.94 21.02 10.47
N GLU A 538 -9.74 20.39 11.33
CA GLU A 538 -11.17 20.23 11.08
C GLU A 538 -11.88 21.58 10.91
N ARG A 539 -11.59 22.54 11.79
CA ARG A 539 -12.12 23.89 11.74
C ARG A 539 -11.74 24.59 10.43
N ALA A 540 -10.47 24.54 10.05
CA ALA A 540 -10.00 25.14 8.80
C ALA A 540 -10.70 24.53 7.58
N VAL A 541 -10.88 23.21 7.54
CA VAL A 541 -11.64 22.54 6.46
C VAL A 541 -13.10 23.01 6.45
N LYS A 542 -13.79 23.01 7.60
CA LYS A 542 -15.19 23.48 7.69
C LYS A 542 -15.31 24.94 7.25
N MET A 543 -14.37 25.80 7.64
CA MET A 543 -14.34 27.21 7.26
C MET A 543 -14.07 27.41 5.76
N ALA A 544 -13.17 26.62 5.16
CA ALA A 544 -12.92 26.61 3.73
C ALA A 544 -14.17 26.22 2.94
N LEU A 545 -14.91 25.19 3.39
CA LEU A 545 -16.15 24.76 2.74
C LEU A 545 -17.28 25.79 2.87
N ARG A 546 -17.38 26.48 4.01
CA ARG A 546 -18.38 27.53 4.25
C ARG A 546 -18.07 28.83 3.53
N ASN A 547 -16.79 29.10 3.24
CA ASN A 547 -16.33 30.32 2.58
C ASN A 547 -15.46 29.97 1.36
N PRO A 548 -16.05 29.49 0.25
CA PRO A 548 -15.32 29.16 -0.96
C PRO A 548 -14.44 30.32 -1.45
N GLY A 549 -13.20 30.01 -1.86
CA GLY A 549 -12.20 31.01 -2.27
C GLY A 549 -11.31 31.57 -1.15
N SER A 550 -11.69 31.41 0.13
CA SER A 550 -10.85 31.82 1.26
C SER A 550 -9.74 30.81 1.55
N LEU A 551 -8.55 31.34 1.92
CA LEU A 551 -7.37 30.56 2.26
C LEU A 551 -7.15 30.51 3.78
N TYR A 552 -6.99 29.30 4.32
CA TYR A 552 -6.71 29.06 5.74
C TYR A 552 -5.34 28.42 5.90
N GLN A 553 -4.57 28.82 6.91
CA GLN A 553 -3.25 28.26 7.21
C GLN A 553 -3.28 27.56 8.55
N VAL A 554 -2.97 26.26 8.55
CA VAL A 554 -2.94 25.39 9.74
C VAL A 554 -2.05 24.19 9.45
N ALA A 555 -1.42 23.59 10.46
CA ALA A 555 -0.55 22.42 10.28
C ALA A 555 0.57 22.66 9.24
N ARG A 556 1.06 23.90 9.12
CA ARG A 556 2.03 24.32 8.07
C ARG A 556 1.52 24.12 6.63
N CYS A 557 0.25 23.82 6.46
CA CYS A 557 -0.43 23.62 5.19
C CYS A 557 -1.28 24.83 4.85
N LYS A 558 -1.65 24.95 3.57
CA LYS A 558 -2.70 25.88 3.12
C LYS A 558 -3.94 25.09 2.73
N ILE A 559 -5.09 25.50 3.23
CA ILE A 559 -6.38 24.82 3.01
C ILE A 559 -7.36 25.81 2.37
N TRP A 560 -7.95 25.43 1.24
CA TRP A 560 -9.01 26.21 0.60
C TRP A 560 -9.96 25.32 -0.18
N TYR A 561 -11.11 25.87 -0.55
CA TYR A 561 -12.09 25.22 -1.40
C TYR A 561 -12.29 26.01 -2.68
N ALA A 562 -12.10 25.36 -3.83
CA ALA A 562 -12.23 25.97 -5.15
C ALA A 562 -12.82 24.99 -6.17
N GLY A 563 -13.80 25.45 -6.96
CA GLY A 563 -14.52 24.61 -7.91
C GLY A 563 -15.22 23.45 -7.21
N ALA A 564 -14.83 22.22 -7.56
CA ALA A 564 -15.34 20.99 -6.95
C ALA A 564 -14.38 20.35 -5.94
N TRP A 565 -13.35 21.07 -5.48
CA TRP A 565 -12.22 20.52 -4.75
C TRP A 565 -11.96 21.24 -3.44
N LEU A 566 -11.94 20.49 -2.34
CA LEU A 566 -11.21 20.92 -1.14
C LEU A 566 -9.74 20.54 -1.35
N ILE A 567 -8.86 21.51 -1.14
CA ILE A 567 -7.45 21.42 -1.45
C ILE A 567 -6.65 21.66 -0.18
N ILE A 568 -5.74 20.75 0.12
CA ILE A 568 -4.73 20.91 1.17
C ILE A 568 -3.36 20.92 0.50
N GLU A 569 -2.73 22.08 0.37
CA GLU A 569 -1.36 22.22 -0.10
C GLU A 569 -0.39 22.00 1.07
N LEU A 570 0.45 20.98 0.92
CA LEU A 570 1.48 20.58 1.88
C LEU A 570 2.64 21.59 1.85
N PRO A 571 3.52 21.58 2.87
CA PRO A 571 4.73 22.42 2.87
C PRO A 571 5.60 22.25 1.62
N SER A 572 5.63 21.04 1.05
CA SER A 572 6.33 20.70 -0.20
C SER A 572 5.74 21.35 -1.46
N GLY A 573 4.53 21.93 -1.38
CA GLY A 573 3.77 22.45 -2.51
C GLY A 573 2.88 21.43 -3.20
N ARG A 574 2.99 20.13 -2.86
CA ARG A 574 2.08 19.09 -3.36
C ARG A 574 0.68 19.26 -2.76
N ARG A 575 -0.36 18.95 -3.54
CA ARG A 575 -1.76 19.14 -3.13
C ARG A 575 -2.49 17.84 -2.87
N LEU A 576 -3.15 17.71 -1.72
CA LEU A 576 -4.15 16.67 -1.48
C LEU A 576 -5.52 17.19 -1.94
N LEU A 577 -6.20 16.45 -2.82
CA LEU A 577 -7.44 16.88 -3.47
C LEU A 577 -8.64 16.03 -3.05
N TYR A 578 -9.65 16.68 -2.48
CA TYR A 578 -10.86 16.04 -2.00
C TYR A 578 -12.04 16.45 -2.88
N ALA A 579 -12.55 15.52 -3.69
CA ALA A 579 -13.59 15.76 -4.69
C ALA A 579 -14.99 15.92 -4.06
N LYS A 580 -15.75 16.91 -4.53
CA LYS A 580 -17.15 17.19 -4.15
C LYS A 580 -17.39 17.10 -2.62
N PRO A 581 -16.61 17.84 -1.82
CA PRO A 581 -16.70 17.83 -0.37
C PRO A 581 -18.02 18.46 0.11
N GLN A 582 -18.53 18.00 1.25
CA GLN A 582 -19.78 18.47 1.86
C GLN A 582 -19.67 18.43 3.38
N ILE A 583 -20.28 19.42 4.03
CA ILE A 583 -20.63 19.35 5.46
C ILE A 583 -22.03 18.74 5.53
N LYS A 584 -22.20 17.68 6.31
CA LYS A 584 -23.50 17.05 6.58
C LYS A 584 -23.82 17.17 8.04
N ILE A 585 -25.09 17.39 8.36
CA ILE A 585 -25.61 17.43 9.72
C ILE A 585 -26.34 16.12 9.97
N VAL A 586 -26.07 15.51 11.12
CA VAL A 586 -26.83 14.41 11.70
C VAL A 586 -27.35 14.86 13.05
N PHE A 587 -28.59 14.47 13.36
CA PHE A 587 -29.16 14.65 14.67
C PHE A 587 -28.87 13.36 15.44
N GLU A 588 -28.11 13.49 16.51
CA GLU A 588 -27.86 12.42 17.46
C GLU A 588 -28.51 12.84 18.77
N GLU A 589 -29.28 11.94 19.38
CA GLU A 589 -29.82 12.18 20.72
C GLU A 589 -28.65 12.23 21.71
N ASP A 590 -28.56 13.33 22.46
CA ASP A 590 -27.70 13.44 23.62
C ASP A 590 -28.32 12.58 24.72
N GLU A 591 -27.75 11.39 24.93
CA GLU A 591 -28.30 10.40 25.86
C GLU A 591 -28.25 10.84 27.33
N GLU A 592 -27.51 11.90 27.68
CA GLU A 592 -27.42 12.43 29.04
C GLU A 592 -28.56 13.41 29.35
N THR A 593 -29.04 14.13 28.32
CA THR A 593 -30.14 15.10 28.44
C THR A 593 -31.43 14.68 27.72
N GLY A 594 -31.39 13.65 26.86
CA GLY A 594 -32.45 13.28 25.92
C GLY A 594 -32.63 14.28 24.77
N GLU A 595 -31.73 15.24 24.60
CA GLU A 595 -31.88 16.32 23.61
C GLU A 595 -31.25 15.94 22.27
N GLU A 596 -31.98 16.10 21.17
CA GLU A 596 -31.36 16.00 19.83
C GLU A 596 -30.27 17.07 19.66
N LYS A 597 -29.01 16.64 19.57
CA LYS A 597 -27.87 17.48 19.22
C LYS A 597 -27.51 17.29 17.75
N ALA A 598 -27.57 18.39 17.01
CA ALA A 598 -27.01 18.47 15.68
C ALA A 598 -25.48 18.34 15.75
N ARG A 599 -24.93 17.31 15.11
CA ARG A 599 -23.49 17.15 14.86
C ARG A 599 -23.20 17.23 13.39
N ASP A 600 -22.15 17.95 13.02
CA ASP A 600 -21.70 18.05 11.64
C ASP A 600 -20.47 17.19 11.37
N TYR A 601 -20.44 16.54 10.21
CA TYR A 601 -19.28 15.81 9.71
C TYR A 601 -18.95 16.21 8.28
N ILE A 602 -17.70 16.00 7.89
CA ILE A 602 -17.22 16.26 6.54
C ILE A 602 -17.31 14.97 5.73
N SER A 603 -17.71 15.06 4.47
CA SER A 603 -17.65 13.94 3.53
C SER A 603 -17.18 14.36 2.14
N TYR A 604 -16.57 13.45 1.39
CA TYR A 604 -16.08 13.70 0.04
C TYR A 604 -16.21 12.45 -0.84
N MET A 605 -16.11 12.61 -2.16
CA MET A 605 -16.00 11.49 -3.10
C MET A 605 -14.57 10.95 -3.14
N ALA A 606 -14.44 9.64 -3.07
CA ALA A 606 -13.18 8.93 -3.01
C ALA A 606 -13.22 7.69 -3.89
N ALA A 607 -12.07 7.32 -4.46
CA ALA A 607 -11.88 6.01 -5.04
C ALA A 607 -11.45 5.05 -3.91
N ASN A 608 -12.37 4.18 -3.49
CA ASN A 608 -12.11 3.14 -2.49
C ASN A 608 -12.72 1.82 -2.96
N ALA A 609 -12.00 0.71 -2.75
CA ALA A 609 -12.42 -0.63 -3.17
C ALA A 609 -12.86 -0.71 -4.65
N LYS A 610 -12.15 0.04 -5.52
CA LYS A 610 -12.45 0.18 -6.96
C LYS A 610 -13.78 0.88 -7.28
N GLN A 611 -14.39 1.53 -6.30
CA GLN A 611 -15.64 2.27 -6.45
C GLN A 611 -15.43 3.76 -6.18
N TRP A 612 -16.13 4.60 -6.92
CA TRP A 612 -16.20 6.03 -6.66
C TRP A 612 -17.37 6.31 -5.70
N ARG A 613 -17.09 6.41 -4.41
CA ARG A 613 -18.11 6.51 -3.35
C ARG A 613 -17.84 7.64 -2.38
N ARG A 614 -18.86 8.04 -1.64
CA ARG A 614 -18.74 9.09 -0.62
C ARG A 614 -18.23 8.49 0.68
N GLU A 615 -17.25 9.14 1.30
CA GLU A 615 -16.64 8.74 2.57
C GLU A 615 -16.78 9.85 3.61
N ARG A 616 -16.95 9.46 4.87
CA ARG A 616 -16.89 10.39 6.02
C ARG A 616 -15.43 10.67 6.38
N SER A 617 -15.18 11.87 6.91
CA SER A 617 -13.88 12.30 7.39
C SER A 617 -14.04 13.28 8.56
N TYR A 618 -12.96 13.46 9.31
CA TYR A 618 -12.88 14.29 10.51
C TYR A 618 -11.44 14.78 10.68
N GLY A 619 -11.20 15.72 11.59
CA GLY A 619 -9.91 16.38 11.80
C GLY A 619 -8.72 15.42 11.85
N GLY A 620 -8.78 14.42 12.74
CA GLY A 620 -7.72 13.41 12.88
C GLY A 620 -7.42 12.66 11.59
N LYS A 621 -8.44 12.31 10.79
CA LYS A 621 -8.23 11.64 9.50
C LYS A 621 -7.56 12.54 8.46
N PHE A 622 -7.85 13.84 8.46
CA PHE A 622 -7.13 14.81 7.62
C PHE A 622 -5.67 14.95 8.06
N VAL A 623 -5.41 14.99 9.37
CA VAL A 623 -4.04 15.02 9.91
C VAL A 623 -3.27 13.77 9.50
N GLU A 624 -3.85 12.57 9.62
CA GLU A 624 -3.24 11.32 9.13
C GLU A 624 -2.87 11.41 7.65
N ASN A 625 -3.79 11.90 6.80
CA ASN A 625 -3.52 12.04 5.38
C ASN A 625 -2.38 13.03 5.10
N ILE A 626 -2.32 14.16 5.82
CA ILE A 626 -1.25 15.17 5.72
C ILE A 626 0.08 14.55 6.13
N ASP A 627 0.11 13.89 7.28
CA ASP A 627 1.30 13.27 7.87
C ASP A 627 1.89 12.20 6.94
N GLN A 628 1.05 11.25 6.51
CA GLN A 628 1.46 10.19 5.60
C GLN A 628 1.93 10.73 4.23
N ALA A 629 1.31 11.82 3.77
CA ALA A 629 1.67 12.48 2.54
C ALA A 629 3.02 13.20 2.66
N ILE A 630 3.31 13.86 3.77
CA ILE A 630 4.62 14.49 4.02
C ILE A 630 5.72 13.44 4.13
N GLY A 631 5.46 12.29 4.78
CA GLY A 631 6.42 11.17 4.80
C GLY A 631 6.75 10.68 3.39
N ASN A 632 5.75 10.64 2.51
CA ASN A 632 5.94 10.32 1.11
C ASN A 632 6.69 11.43 0.34
N ASP A 633 6.61 12.68 0.76
CA ASP A 633 7.35 13.78 0.13
C ASP A 633 8.85 13.73 0.45
N PHE A 634 9.23 13.21 1.63
CA PHE A 634 10.62 12.87 1.94
C PHE A 634 11.15 11.73 1.05
N LEU A 635 10.36 10.67 0.87
CA LEU A 635 10.68 9.60 -0.08
C LEU A 635 10.90 10.17 -1.49
N ARG A 636 9.97 10.99 -1.98
CA ARG A 636 10.05 11.64 -3.29
C ARG A 636 11.33 12.46 -3.46
N ALA A 637 11.62 13.34 -2.51
CA ALA A 637 12.82 14.16 -2.55
C ALA A 637 14.10 13.30 -2.56
N SER A 638 14.12 12.24 -1.75
CA SER A 638 15.26 11.30 -1.68
C SER A 638 15.43 10.54 -3.00
N LEU A 639 14.36 10.04 -3.62
CA LEU A 639 14.44 9.33 -4.90
C LEU A 639 14.96 10.23 -6.04
N ILE A 640 14.56 11.50 -6.07
CA ILE A 640 15.11 12.48 -7.04
C ILE A 640 16.60 12.68 -6.80
N GLU A 641 17.03 12.87 -5.56
CA GLU A 641 18.44 13.11 -5.25
C GLU A 641 19.30 11.87 -5.50
N LEU A 642 18.83 10.69 -5.11
CA LEU A 642 19.48 9.41 -5.41
C LEU A 642 19.64 9.21 -6.92
N LYS A 643 18.60 9.51 -7.71
CA LYS A 643 18.69 9.46 -9.18
C LYS A 643 19.74 10.42 -9.72
N ARG A 644 19.80 11.66 -9.21
CA ARG A 644 20.80 12.68 -9.62
C ARG A 644 22.22 12.25 -9.29
N LEU A 645 22.41 11.62 -8.12
CA LEU A 645 23.69 11.11 -7.66
C LEU A 645 24.08 9.78 -8.35
N GLY A 646 23.21 9.18 -9.15
CA GLY A 646 23.48 7.97 -9.93
C GLY A 646 23.30 6.67 -9.16
N TRP A 647 22.52 6.66 -8.07
CA TRP A 647 22.17 5.45 -7.34
C TRP A 647 21.23 4.55 -8.14
N ARG A 648 21.36 3.24 -7.93
CA ARG A 648 20.60 2.17 -8.56
C ARG A 648 19.51 1.68 -7.61
N THR A 649 18.53 2.53 -7.36
CA THR A 649 17.35 2.16 -6.54
C THR A 649 16.56 1.06 -7.25
N VAL A 650 16.42 -0.10 -6.58
CA VAL A 650 15.72 -1.29 -7.11
C VAL A 650 14.36 -1.52 -6.47
N LEU A 651 14.18 -1.01 -5.25
CA LEU A 651 12.99 -1.17 -4.46
C LEU A 651 12.91 -0.05 -3.43
N HIS A 652 11.69 0.37 -3.12
CA HIS A 652 11.41 1.11 -1.91
C HIS A 652 10.08 0.60 -1.32
N VAL A 653 9.97 0.64 0.00
CA VAL A 653 8.79 0.24 0.77
C VAL A 653 8.47 1.33 1.77
N HIS A 654 7.65 2.29 1.34
CA HIS A 654 7.31 3.50 2.13
C HIS A 654 8.54 4.29 2.58
N ASP A 655 8.96 4.13 3.82
CA ASP A 655 10.09 4.82 4.45
C ASP A 655 11.43 4.10 4.24
N ASP A 656 11.42 2.91 3.62
CA ASP A 656 12.58 2.03 3.38
C ASP A 656 13.03 2.14 1.91
N ILE A 657 14.31 2.43 1.65
CA ILE A 657 14.90 2.53 0.30
C ILE A 657 16.01 1.51 0.15
N ALA A 658 15.93 0.66 -0.89
CA ALA A 658 16.94 -0.34 -1.21
C ALA A 658 17.61 -0.05 -2.57
N ASN A 659 18.93 0.10 -2.53
CA ASN A 659 19.78 0.31 -3.70
C ASN A 659 20.66 -0.93 -3.94
N GLU A 660 20.85 -1.30 -5.21
CA GLU A 660 21.71 -2.43 -5.61
C GLU A 660 23.00 -1.90 -6.26
N GLU A 661 24.08 -1.83 -5.49
CA GLU A 661 25.34 -1.21 -5.91
C GLU A 661 26.47 -2.22 -6.03
N PRO A 662 27.46 -2.00 -6.91
CA PRO A 662 28.67 -2.81 -6.92
C PRO A 662 29.37 -2.73 -5.56
N LYS A 663 29.92 -3.87 -5.11
CA LYS A 663 30.50 -3.96 -3.76
C LYS A 663 31.59 -2.91 -3.54
N GLY A 664 31.44 -2.11 -2.48
CA GLY A 664 32.41 -1.09 -2.08
C GLY A 664 32.41 0.19 -2.91
N GLU A 665 31.51 0.37 -3.89
CA GLU A 665 31.41 1.63 -4.65
C GLU A 665 30.62 2.71 -3.92
N ARG A 666 29.72 2.32 -3.01
CA ARG A 666 28.86 3.21 -2.23
C ARG A 666 28.81 2.74 -0.78
N THR A 667 28.43 3.64 0.13
CA THR A 667 28.34 3.32 1.56
C THR A 667 26.95 3.57 2.12
N LEU A 668 26.65 2.94 3.24
CA LEU A 668 25.41 3.20 3.99
C LEU A 668 25.35 4.66 4.46
N ASP A 669 26.47 5.24 4.89
CA ASP A 669 26.53 6.61 5.39
C ASP A 669 26.13 7.63 4.31
N GLU A 670 26.54 7.42 3.05
CA GLU A 670 26.12 8.26 1.93
C GLU A 670 24.60 8.21 1.72
N LEU A 671 23.98 7.02 1.84
CA LEU A 671 22.52 6.88 1.73
C LEU A 671 21.81 7.57 2.90
N ILE A 672 22.31 7.39 4.12
CA ILE A 672 21.77 8.03 5.33
C ILE A 672 21.88 9.55 5.23
N GLU A 673 22.99 10.08 4.71
CA GLU A 673 23.17 11.52 4.48
C GLU A 673 22.10 12.08 3.53
N VAL A 674 21.83 11.39 2.42
CA VAL A 674 20.78 11.78 1.47
C VAL A 674 19.39 11.77 2.14
N MET A 675 19.08 10.73 2.91
CA MET A 675 17.78 10.58 3.59
C MET A 675 17.58 11.56 4.75
N ASN A 676 18.66 11.98 5.43
CA ASN A 676 18.60 12.93 6.54
C ASN A 676 18.71 14.39 6.12
N ARG A 677 18.88 14.66 4.81
CA ARG A 677 19.03 16.02 4.30
C ARG A 677 17.83 16.89 4.66
N GLU A 678 18.07 18.01 5.33
CA GLU A 678 17.04 19.00 5.60
C GLU A 678 16.57 19.63 4.28
N LEU A 679 15.26 19.66 4.06
CA LEU A 679 14.63 20.25 2.88
C LEU A 679 14.12 21.66 3.21
N PRO A 680 14.05 22.58 2.23
CA PRO A 680 13.59 23.96 2.47
C PRO A 680 12.22 24.05 3.17
N TRP A 681 11.34 23.09 2.92
CA TRP A 681 9.99 23.03 3.48
C TRP A 681 9.88 22.25 4.80
N SER A 682 10.94 21.56 5.25
CA SER A 682 10.94 20.71 6.45
C SER A 682 11.75 21.28 7.62
N LYS A 683 12.08 22.57 7.59
CA LYS A 683 12.96 23.22 8.58
C LYS A 683 12.60 22.88 10.03
N GLY A 684 13.59 22.46 10.79
CA GLY A 684 13.47 22.16 12.22
C GLY A 684 12.79 20.84 12.57
N MET A 685 12.48 20.02 11.57
CA MET A 685 12.03 18.64 11.75
C MET A 685 13.24 17.73 12.02
N PRO A 686 13.28 16.98 13.14
CA PRO A 686 14.39 16.08 13.43
C PRO A 686 14.26 14.82 12.57
N LEU A 687 15.03 14.72 11.49
CA LEU A 687 15.12 13.52 10.66
C LEU A 687 16.23 12.60 11.18
N ALA A 688 15.96 11.30 11.15
CA ALA A 688 16.95 10.26 11.42
C ALA A 688 16.65 9.05 10.53
N ALA A 689 17.69 8.43 10.02
CA ALA A 689 17.65 7.23 9.20
C ALA A 689 18.74 6.28 9.68
N ALA A 690 18.45 4.99 9.59
CA ALA A 690 19.38 3.91 9.89
C ALA A 690 19.24 2.84 8.82
N GLY A 691 20.17 1.88 8.77
CA GLY A 691 20.13 0.88 7.72
C GLY A 691 21.22 -0.17 7.82
N TYR A 692 21.44 -0.86 6.72
CA TYR A 692 22.41 -1.95 6.63
C TYR A 692 22.93 -2.13 5.19
N VAL A 693 24.07 -2.80 5.08
CA VAL A 693 24.61 -3.34 3.83
C VAL A 693 24.56 -4.86 3.90
N SER A 694 23.96 -5.52 2.91
CA SER A 694 23.75 -6.97 2.93
C SER A 694 23.61 -7.57 1.53
N PRO A 695 24.03 -8.82 1.30
CA PRO A 695 23.71 -9.53 0.06
C PRO A 695 22.20 -9.85 -0.08
N ARG A 696 21.44 -9.82 1.01
CA ARG A 696 20.01 -10.17 1.06
C ARG A 696 19.20 -9.07 1.72
N TYR A 697 18.00 -8.83 1.22
CA TYR A 697 17.07 -7.89 1.82
C TYR A 697 16.52 -8.44 3.13
N ARG A 698 16.45 -7.59 4.16
CA ARG A 698 16.01 -7.95 5.51
C ARG A 698 15.19 -6.86 6.17
N LYS A 699 14.61 -7.20 7.33
CA LYS A 699 14.03 -6.24 8.25
C LYS A 699 14.29 -6.75 9.66
N ASP A 700 14.77 -5.86 10.52
CA ASP A 700 15.11 -6.17 11.91
C ASP A 700 13.91 -5.96 12.85
#